data_AF-A0A351Y8K4-F1
#
_entry.id   AF-A0A351Y8K4-F1
#
_cell.length_a   1.000
_cell.length_b   1.000
_cell.length_c   1.000
_cell.angle_alpha   90.00
_cell.angle_beta   90.00
_cell.angle_gamma   90.00
#
_symmetry.space_group_name_H-M   'P 1'
#
loop_
_entity.id
_entity.type
_entity.pdbx_description
1 polymer ?
#
loop_
_entity_poly.entity_id
_entity_poly.type
_entity_poly.pdbx_seq_one_letter_code
_entity_poly.pdbx_strand_id
1 'polypeptide(L)'
;MSKTKKFCPLLVLPFLSFGLFSCQSEGENGKSSVTSSDSGNYYNEQNFVQSDKVVEKTKLVTYEGPSILKSSEDVSISVNGNSLFVYETRVNHARVFSWTDSQDKTYASIFDFEGKVHVEIKIKKEGITVHKAVVRPLVYGYAASVSDNVISFDLQYNGNYIVEYNDDPNTAIHLFANGIEEDPITEEEAAKDPNILYVGPGAYKADAFPLKSNMTIYLAGGAYVYGQFGAEGLHDITIRGRGIVSGSLYKRGTSSEYTIPVVMRRVNNLTIKDVAFFDPAGWTLHLWKCKNVLVSNVKIISARSNGDGISIQSCEDVEVSGGYVRTWDDSVVVKNDDKTSTANVHVHDVTIWTDLAQSMEVGYETYGPKMDNIIFENITVVHNFHKAVISLHNCDDANITNVVYRHITLEDGEMLGDNRDDGENDFLLDFTIAYNAEWTKSKDKRGSVDGVTVEDVKVYSMSDTIGGRMQGEDDVSSIKNVKIKGLEIEGKQVDSKESFGAGLVTNEYVKNLSFEKLDSVLGARITLPYRYEGTKDDAEVTQKVTQNQEGLIVPAFSRFEGEPSFIGEKASPKTEAISSAHGAGIKTNTPADDGTGPFVLEGHDASKAFDGDSSTSYRSGAWKGETDEFASITYEFSEPLSIGTIRIVGEKDNIYALNYSIQVYARKRKSTGEMNEKFTRLLSKDEYAMSPSSGNIIDINVSAQEFQGIQLRLYRTDDIARATHYSISEIEFYPPSLTFMKSIVDSTEHNDVYNVQKVVDGDPTGTSYYESKSLPAHIVIDLGDLYKLQKVVLSVPPALTWGARTQKITLLASDSALAYDAKKTEFKVIKEETPYLFDPTTGNRNIIDLDGTACRYLKLVISSNDASGNYGAQLSEISAYGAK
;
A
#
# COMPACT_ATOMS: atom_id res chain seq x y z
N MET A 1 20.25 56.23 -12.47
CA MET A 1 20.43 57.59 -11.92
C MET A 1 21.00 57.47 -10.52
N SER A 2 21.94 58.35 -10.17
CA SER A 2 22.70 58.49 -8.92
C SER A 2 23.72 57.38 -8.57
N LYS A 3 24.99 57.70 -8.85
CA LYS A 3 26.23 57.05 -8.42
C LYS A 3 26.75 57.79 -7.18
N THR A 4 27.51 57.12 -6.30
CA THR A 4 28.87 57.58 -5.95
C THR A 4 29.75 56.49 -5.34
N LYS A 5 30.99 56.43 -5.85
CA LYS A 5 32.13 55.59 -5.46
C LYS A 5 32.95 56.25 -4.34
N LYS A 6 33.93 55.47 -3.83
CA LYS A 6 35.36 55.78 -3.50
C LYS A 6 35.69 55.43 -2.03
N PHE A 7 36.85 54.92 -1.62
CA PHE A 7 38.16 54.56 -2.20
C PHE A 7 38.91 53.67 -1.18
N CYS A 8 39.86 52.86 -1.63
CA CYS A 8 40.91 52.23 -0.82
C CYS A 8 42.11 53.21 -0.65
N PRO A 9 43.04 53.00 0.31
CA PRO A 9 44.39 52.61 -0.14
C PRO A 9 45.19 51.65 0.77
N LEU A 10 46.15 50.99 0.12
CA LEU A 10 47.27 50.18 0.61
C LEU A 10 48.23 50.91 1.59
N LEU A 11 48.91 50.12 2.44
CA LEU A 11 50.34 50.31 2.77
C LEU A 11 51.03 48.95 3.06
N VAL A 12 52.37 48.91 2.94
CA VAL A 12 53.21 47.74 2.65
C VAL A 12 54.40 47.62 3.64
N LEU A 13 54.66 46.39 4.18
CA LEU A 13 55.93 45.74 4.69
C LEU A 13 56.76 46.37 5.86
N PRO A 14 57.73 45.67 6.53
CA PRO A 14 57.99 44.23 6.79
C PRO A 14 58.60 43.80 8.18
N PHE A 15 58.78 42.47 8.38
CA PHE A 15 59.88 41.72 9.07
C PHE A 15 59.98 41.46 10.62
N LEU A 16 60.34 40.20 10.91
CA LEU A 16 61.12 39.58 12.03
C LEU A 16 60.46 38.99 13.33
N SER A 17 60.35 37.65 13.32
CA SER A 17 60.93 36.62 14.25
C SER A 17 60.60 36.48 15.75
N PHE A 18 60.51 35.18 16.14
CA PHE A 18 60.71 34.50 17.44
C PHE A 18 59.54 34.35 18.46
N GLY A 19 59.15 33.08 18.69
CA GLY A 19 59.29 32.43 20.00
C GLY A 19 58.05 32.21 20.90
N LEU A 20 57.64 30.93 20.99
CA LEU A 20 57.18 30.17 22.18
C LEU A 20 55.78 30.44 22.83
N PHE A 21 54.99 29.37 22.83
CA PHE A 21 53.98 28.87 23.79
C PHE A 21 53.16 29.87 24.63
N SER A 22 51.83 29.85 24.47
CA SER A 22 50.86 29.62 25.57
C SER A 22 49.43 29.41 25.04
N CYS A 23 48.58 28.91 25.95
CA CYS A 23 47.23 28.35 25.82
C CYS A 23 46.11 29.19 25.18
N GLN A 24 45.11 28.41 24.75
CA GLN A 24 43.64 28.59 24.85
C GLN A 24 42.85 29.29 23.72
N SER A 25 41.85 28.50 23.28
CA SER A 25 40.49 28.81 22.80
C SER A 25 40.28 29.60 21.51
N GLU A 26 39.68 28.92 20.53
CA GLU A 26 38.43 29.24 19.80
C GLU A 26 38.22 28.02 18.87
N GLY A 27 37.12 27.28 18.93
CA GLY A 27 35.77 27.72 18.62
C GLY A 27 35.43 27.23 17.22
N GLU A 28 35.07 25.95 17.08
CA GLU A 28 34.44 25.43 15.86
C GLU A 28 33.27 24.50 16.19
N ASN A 29 32.24 24.64 15.36
CA ASN A 29 30.85 24.28 15.56
C ASN A 29 30.60 22.80 15.86
N GLY A 30 29.66 22.57 16.76
CA GLY A 30 29.07 21.27 17.04
C GLY A 30 28.38 20.69 15.81
N LYS A 31 28.85 19.50 15.45
CA LYS A 31 28.03 18.40 14.91
C LYS A 31 28.55 17.13 15.56
N SER A 32 27.79 16.60 16.51
CA SER A 32 27.97 15.24 16.99
C SER A 32 27.80 14.31 15.78
N SER A 33 28.88 13.66 15.36
CA SER A 33 28.84 12.59 14.36
C SER A 33 29.34 11.34 15.06
N VAL A 34 28.52 10.29 15.06
CA VAL A 34 28.88 8.98 15.61
C VAL A 34 29.91 8.38 14.68
N THR A 35 31.17 8.33 15.11
CA THR A 35 32.27 7.79 14.29
C THR A 35 32.39 6.28 14.44
N SER A 36 32.81 5.59 13.38
CA SER A 36 32.89 4.11 13.30
C SER A 36 33.91 3.46 14.27
N SER A 37 34.67 4.23 15.04
CA SER A 37 35.53 3.72 16.12
C SER A 37 34.81 3.57 17.47
N ASP A 38 33.57 4.03 17.60
CA ASP A 38 32.81 4.05 18.87
C ASP A 38 31.77 2.92 19.02
N SER A 39 31.68 1.96 18.08
CA SER A 39 30.66 0.88 18.17
C SER A 39 30.79 0.01 19.44
N GLY A 40 31.97 -0.05 20.05
CA GLY A 40 32.19 -0.69 21.35
C GLY A 40 31.62 0.06 22.57
N ASN A 41 31.20 1.33 22.42
CA ASN A 41 30.74 2.15 23.54
C ASN A 41 29.25 1.95 23.88
N TYR A 42 28.45 1.38 22.98
CA TYR A 42 27.00 1.16 23.21
C TYR A 42 26.68 -0.25 23.72
N TYR A 43 27.56 -1.23 23.45
CA TYR A 43 27.38 -2.61 23.90
C TYR A 43 27.35 -2.69 25.43
N ASN A 44 26.33 -3.36 25.96
CA ASN A 44 26.24 -3.66 27.38
C ASN A 44 25.56 -5.02 27.58
N GLU A 45 26.28 -5.96 28.20
CA GLU A 45 25.81 -7.33 28.44
C GLU A 45 24.49 -7.38 29.23
N GLN A 46 24.22 -6.38 30.08
CA GLN A 46 23.00 -6.31 30.90
C GLN A 46 21.75 -5.98 30.09
N ASN A 47 21.89 -5.47 28.87
CA ASN A 47 20.75 -5.29 27.96
C ASN A 47 20.23 -6.62 27.41
N PHE A 48 20.99 -7.71 27.53
CA PHE A 48 20.63 -9.00 26.92
C PHE A 48 20.05 -9.97 27.94
N VAL A 49 18.84 -10.45 27.68
CA VAL A 49 18.26 -11.60 28.38
C VAL A 49 18.72 -12.86 27.67
N GLN A 50 19.54 -13.66 28.36
CA GLN A 50 20.12 -14.88 27.81
C GLN A 50 19.05 -15.98 27.63
N SER A 51 19.13 -16.72 26.51
CA SER A 51 18.28 -17.87 26.26
C SER A 51 18.89 -19.17 26.78
N ASP A 52 18.02 -20.06 27.27
CA ASP A 52 18.40 -21.41 27.69
C ASP A 52 18.70 -22.33 26.50
N LYS A 53 18.23 -21.98 25.29
CA LYS A 53 18.47 -22.74 24.06
C LYS A 53 19.93 -22.61 23.64
N VAL A 54 20.61 -23.75 23.47
CA VAL A 54 21.98 -23.81 22.96
C VAL A 54 21.98 -24.25 21.50
N VAL A 55 22.75 -23.55 20.67
CA VAL A 55 22.94 -23.85 19.25
C VAL A 55 24.42 -24.09 18.98
N GLU A 56 24.75 -25.23 18.39
CA GLU A 56 26.13 -25.61 18.06
C GLU A 56 26.42 -25.56 16.55
N LYS A 57 25.38 -25.55 15.70
CA LYS A 57 25.49 -25.58 14.24
C LYS A 57 24.76 -24.42 13.61
N THR A 58 25.40 -23.77 12.65
CA THR A 58 24.75 -22.73 11.85
C THR A 58 23.80 -23.35 10.82
N LYS A 59 22.58 -22.83 10.72
CA LYS A 59 21.62 -23.09 9.65
C LYS A 59 21.30 -21.79 8.95
N LEU A 60 21.15 -21.83 7.64
CA LEU A 60 20.80 -20.69 6.80
C LEU A 60 19.72 -21.10 5.80
N VAL A 61 18.64 -20.34 5.74
CA VAL A 61 17.62 -20.45 4.69
C VAL A 61 17.65 -19.17 3.87
N THR A 62 17.87 -19.30 2.57
CA THR A 62 17.81 -18.19 1.62
C THR A 62 16.60 -18.34 0.69
N TYR A 63 16.09 -17.22 0.20
CA TYR A 63 14.93 -17.17 -0.68
C TYR A 63 15.32 -16.53 -2.00
N GLU A 64 15.09 -17.22 -3.11
CA GLU A 64 15.14 -16.59 -4.42
C GLU A 64 13.98 -15.61 -4.55
N GLY A 65 14.25 -14.41 -5.08
CA GLY A 65 13.19 -13.48 -5.43
C GLY A 65 12.42 -13.95 -6.67
N PRO A 66 11.16 -13.52 -6.86
CA PRO A 66 10.37 -13.85 -8.03
C PRO A 66 11.09 -13.58 -9.36
N SER A 67 10.98 -14.49 -10.33
CA SER A 67 11.76 -14.45 -11.57
C SER A 67 11.50 -13.21 -12.46
N ILE A 68 10.33 -12.58 -12.29
CA ILE A 68 9.94 -11.36 -13.02
C ILE A 68 10.37 -10.07 -12.32
N LEU A 69 10.79 -10.16 -11.05
CA LEU A 69 11.39 -9.06 -10.32
C LEU A 69 12.89 -9.02 -10.57
N LYS A 70 13.46 -7.81 -10.55
CA LYS A 70 14.91 -7.61 -10.62
C LYS A 70 15.43 -7.32 -9.22
N SER A 71 16.47 -8.03 -8.82
CA SER A 71 17.27 -7.65 -7.65
C SER A 71 17.95 -6.31 -7.92
N SER A 72 18.20 -5.52 -6.87
CA SER A 72 18.82 -4.21 -7.01
C SER A 72 20.12 -4.24 -7.81
N GLU A 73 20.27 -3.29 -8.72
CA GLU A 73 21.51 -3.07 -9.47
C GLU A 73 22.54 -2.29 -8.64
N ASP A 74 22.10 -1.53 -7.63
CA ASP A 74 22.93 -0.66 -6.78
C ASP A 74 23.62 -1.39 -5.63
N VAL A 75 23.04 -2.48 -5.13
CA VAL A 75 23.55 -3.23 -3.97
C VAL A 75 23.51 -4.73 -4.24
N SER A 76 24.50 -5.46 -3.75
CA SER A 76 24.46 -6.93 -3.69
C SER A 76 24.83 -7.41 -2.30
N ILE A 77 24.07 -8.38 -1.78
CA ILE A 77 24.22 -8.90 -0.43
C ILE A 77 24.48 -10.41 -0.50
N SER A 78 25.42 -10.89 0.29
CA SER A 78 25.64 -12.32 0.49
C SER A 78 25.79 -12.69 1.97
N VAL A 79 25.30 -13.88 2.31
CA VAL A 79 25.40 -14.45 3.65
C VAL A 79 26.08 -15.82 3.56
N ASN A 80 27.20 -15.99 4.26
CA ASN A 80 28.09 -17.15 4.12
C ASN A 80 28.39 -17.50 2.65
N GLY A 81 28.63 -16.48 1.82
CA GLY A 81 28.90 -16.61 0.39
C GLY A 81 27.67 -16.88 -0.51
N ASN A 82 26.47 -17.03 0.05
CA ASN A 82 25.24 -17.23 -0.72
C ASN A 82 24.60 -15.87 -1.04
N SER A 83 24.41 -15.55 -2.31
CA SER A 83 23.75 -14.31 -2.73
C SER A 83 22.28 -14.27 -2.29
N LEU A 84 21.84 -13.13 -1.80
CA LEU A 84 20.45 -12.85 -1.47
C LEU A 84 19.80 -11.98 -2.54
N PHE A 85 18.49 -12.13 -2.72
CA PHE A 85 17.72 -11.17 -3.49
C PHE A 85 17.61 -9.86 -2.72
N VAL A 86 17.92 -8.74 -3.37
CA VAL A 86 17.85 -7.39 -2.79
C VAL A 86 16.64 -6.68 -3.37
N TYR A 87 15.58 -6.58 -2.57
CA TYR A 87 14.39 -5.82 -2.90
C TYR A 87 14.67 -4.33 -2.78
N GLU A 88 14.10 -3.55 -3.70
CA GLU A 88 14.00 -2.10 -3.58
C GLU A 88 12.58 -1.75 -3.15
N THR A 89 12.46 -0.96 -2.09
CA THR A 89 11.17 -0.45 -1.61
C THR A 89 11.23 1.06 -1.46
N ARG A 90 10.11 1.73 -1.75
CA ARG A 90 10.02 3.18 -1.63
C ARG A 90 10.19 3.60 -0.18
N VAL A 91 10.89 4.70 0.02
CA VAL A 91 10.98 5.50 1.25
C VAL A 91 10.83 6.97 0.85
N ASN A 92 10.82 7.88 1.81
CA ASN A 92 10.81 9.30 1.49
C ASN A 92 11.73 10.02 2.45
N HIS A 93 12.72 10.74 1.92
CA HIS A 93 13.71 11.45 2.72
C HIS A 93 13.37 12.93 2.89
N ALA A 94 12.34 13.43 2.20
CA ALA A 94 11.93 14.83 2.27
C ALA A 94 11.37 15.21 3.66
N ARG A 95 10.81 14.23 4.37
CA ARG A 95 10.13 14.35 5.67
C ARG A 95 9.09 15.48 5.70
N VAL A 96 8.33 15.62 4.62
CA VAL A 96 7.27 16.63 4.45
C VAL A 96 6.08 15.98 3.78
N PHE A 97 4.89 16.17 4.34
CA PHE A 97 3.66 15.62 3.77
C PHE A 97 3.46 16.04 2.31
N SER A 98 3.22 15.06 1.42
CA SER A 98 2.99 15.29 0.00
C SER A 98 2.25 14.12 -0.62
N TRP A 99 1.24 14.41 -1.44
CA TRP A 99 0.55 13.42 -2.28
C TRP A 99 1.39 12.95 -3.48
N THR A 100 2.57 13.53 -3.70
CA THR A 100 3.48 13.08 -4.76
C THR A 100 4.30 11.91 -4.27
N ASP A 101 4.23 10.79 -4.99
CA ASP A 101 5.03 9.60 -4.68
C ASP A 101 6.53 9.91 -4.74
N SER A 102 7.22 9.61 -3.64
CA SER A 102 8.68 9.69 -3.56
C SER A 102 9.35 8.76 -4.58
N GLN A 103 10.51 9.20 -5.08
CA GLN A 103 11.39 8.38 -5.91
C GLN A 103 12.56 7.79 -5.11
N ASP A 104 12.67 8.13 -3.83
CA ASP A 104 13.68 7.58 -2.93
C ASP A 104 13.38 6.11 -2.66
N LYS A 105 14.45 5.33 -2.50
CA LYS A 105 14.40 3.89 -2.29
C LYS A 105 15.37 3.50 -1.19
N THR A 106 14.99 2.45 -0.47
CA THR A 106 15.88 1.69 0.40
C THR A 106 15.95 0.25 -0.09
N TYR A 107 16.95 -0.47 0.41
CA TYR A 107 17.22 -1.85 0.06
C TYR A 107 16.81 -2.77 1.21
N ALA A 108 16.26 -3.93 0.88
CA ALA A 108 15.89 -4.94 1.87
C ALA A 108 16.21 -6.36 1.38
N SER A 109 16.72 -7.22 2.26
CA SER A 109 16.84 -8.65 2.03
C SER A 109 16.26 -9.44 3.19
N ILE A 110 15.64 -10.57 2.87
CA ILE A 110 15.03 -11.50 3.84
C ILE A 110 15.74 -12.83 3.74
N PHE A 111 16.14 -13.37 4.89
CA PHE A 111 16.72 -14.71 5.02
C PHE A 111 16.50 -15.18 6.46
N ASP A 112 16.62 -16.47 6.70
CA ASP A 112 16.46 -17.02 8.05
C ASP A 112 17.76 -17.69 8.47
N PHE A 113 18.12 -17.56 9.74
CA PHE A 113 19.27 -18.28 10.26
C PHE A 113 19.15 -18.60 11.75
N GLU A 114 19.94 -19.59 12.14
CA GLU A 114 20.21 -19.98 13.52
C GLU A 114 21.72 -20.23 13.62
N GLY A 115 22.36 -19.78 14.69
CA GLY A 115 23.82 -19.84 14.84
C GLY A 115 24.50 -18.53 14.42
N LYS A 116 25.72 -18.61 13.87
CA LYS A 116 26.51 -17.43 13.47
C LYS A 116 26.70 -17.40 11.95
N VAL A 117 26.49 -16.24 11.33
CA VAL A 117 26.65 -16.03 9.88
C VAL A 117 27.53 -14.82 9.58
N HIS A 118 28.25 -14.87 8.46
CA HIS A 118 29.03 -13.79 7.89
C HIS A 118 28.24 -13.07 6.81
N VAL A 119 28.18 -11.74 6.87
CA VAL A 119 27.45 -10.90 5.92
C VAL A 119 28.44 -10.05 5.13
N GLU A 120 28.25 -10.00 3.82
CA GLU A 120 28.95 -9.09 2.92
C GLU A 120 27.95 -8.28 2.10
N ILE A 121 28.13 -6.97 2.06
CA ILE A 121 27.30 -6.03 1.30
C ILE A 121 28.21 -5.21 0.39
N LYS A 122 28.06 -5.38 -0.92
CA LYS A 122 28.79 -4.59 -1.91
C LYS A 122 27.92 -3.48 -2.47
N ILE A 123 28.41 -2.25 -2.35
CA ILE A 123 27.80 -1.06 -2.93
C ILE A 123 28.33 -0.88 -4.36
N LYS A 124 27.43 -0.97 -5.34
CA LYS A 124 27.71 -0.92 -6.79
C LYS A 124 27.39 0.45 -7.41
N LYS A 125 26.69 1.33 -6.69
CA LYS A 125 26.28 2.65 -7.17
C LYS A 125 27.48 3.51 -7.60
N GLU A 126 27.44 4.03 -8.82
CA GLU A 126 28.52 4.86 -9.36
C GLU A 126 28.72 6.15 -8.54
N GLY A 127 29.98 6.58 -8.41
CA GLY A 127 30.34 7.80 -7.68
C GLY A 127 30.31 7.68 -6.15
N ILE A 128 29.94 6.53 -5.60
CA ILE A 128 29.97 6.27 -4.15
C ILE A 128 31.26 5.55 -3.76
N THR A 129 31.96 6.09 -2.76
CA THR A 129 33.05 5.42 -2.05
C THR A 129 32.64 5.22 -0.60
N VAL A 130 32.60 3.97 -0.17
CA VAL A 130 32.27 3.59 1.21
C VAL A 130 33.57 3.64 2.01
N HIS A 131 33.57 4.38 3.11
CA HIS A 131 34.72 4.48 4.01
C HIS A 131 34.39 4.11 5.46
N LYS A 132 33.11 3.99 5.79
CA LYS A 132 32.61 3.59 7.11
C LYS A 132 31.20 3.00 6.98
N ALA A 133 30.86 2.12 7.90
CA ALA A 133 29.53 1.55 8.03
C ALA A 133 29.19 1.28 9.49
N VAL A 134 27.90 1.30 9.81
CA VAL A 134 27.35 0.99 11.12
C VAL A 134 26.24 -0.03 10.99
N VAL A 135 26.12 -0.93 11.96
CA VAL A 135 25.06 -1.94 12.03
C VAL A 135 24.21 -1.65 13.26
N ARG A 136 22.92 -1.39 13.04
CA ARG A 136 21.92 -1.11 14.08
C ARG A 136 21.02 -2.33 14.31
N PRO A 137 20.46 -2.53 15.52
CA PRO A 137 20.63 -1.72 16.73
C PRO A 137 22.07 -1.68 17.28
N LEU A 138 22.53 -0.48 17.69
CA LEU A 138 23.89 -0.21 18.15
C LEU A 138 24.27 -1.02 19.39
N VAL A 139 23.30 -1.41 20.22
CA VAL A 139 23.52 -2.18 21.44
C VAL A 139 24.18 -3.55 21.18
N TYR A 140 24.05 -4.11 19.97
CA TYR A 140 24.75 -5.34 19.59
C TYR A 140 26.27 -5.16 19.47
N GLY A 141 26.75 -3.93 19.25
CA GLY A 141 28.18 -3.62 19.15
C GLY A 141 28.90 -4.30 17.99
N TYR A 142 28.20 -4.66 16.92
CA TYR A 142 28.83 -5.29 15.75
C TYR A 142 29.81 -4.31 15.08
N ALA A 143 31.04 -4.77 14.88
CA ALA A 143 32.06 -4.02 14.15
C ALA A 143 32.00 -4.38 12.66
N ALA A 144 31.66 -3.39 11.82
CA ALA A 144 31.72 -3.53 10.38
C ALA A 144 33.07 -3.09 9.83
N SER A 145 33.65 -3.90 8.95
CA SER A 145 34.84 -3.56 8.17
C SER A 145 34.45 -3.12 6.77
N VAL A 146 35.23 -2.22 6.18
CA VAL A 146 35.00 -1.71 4.83
C VAL A 146 36.27 -1.87 3.99
N SER A 147 36.16 -2.54 2.85
CA SER A 147 37.23 -2.64 1.85
C SER A 147 36.62 -2.71 0.46
N ASP A 148 37.14 -1.93 -0.50
CA ASP A 148 36.69 -1.94 -1.90
C ASP A 148 35.16 -1.84 -2.09
N ASN A 149 34.51 -0.93 -1.34
CA ASN A 149 33.05 -0.76 -1.29
C ASN A 149 32.27 -2.00 -0.81
N VAL A 150 32.94 -2.94 -0.15
CA VAL A 150 32.32 -4.09 0.53
C VAL A 150 32.32 -3.82 2.02
N ILE A 151 31.14 -3.85 2.62
CA ILE A 151 30.90 -3.83 4.05
C ILE A 151 30.82 -5.28 4.52
N SER A 152 31.59 -5.65 5.54
CA SER A 152 31.70 -7.03 6.03
C SER A 152 31.65 -7.10 7.55
N PHE A 153 30.79 -7.97 8.09
CA PHE A 153 30.57 -8.18 9.53
C PHE A 153 29.92 -9.55 9.81
N ASP A 154 29.96 -9.98 11.07
CA ASP A 154 29.30 -11.21 11.51
C ASP A 154 28.01 -10.89 12.29
N LEU A 155 26.95 -11.65 12.02
CA LEU A 155 25.74 -11.68 12.84
C LEU A 155 25.71 -12.95 13.68
N GLN A 156 25.52 -12.80 14.99
CA GLN A 156 25.42 -13.93 15.91
C GLN A 156 23.97 -14.32 16.24
N TYR A 157 23.02 -13.39 16.08
CA TYR A 157 21.62 -13.61 16.44
C TYR A 157 20.70 -13.23 15.29
N ASN A 158 19.63 -13.99 15.10
CA ASN A 158 18.55 -13.53 14.23
C ASN A 158 17.88 -12.26 14.79
N GLY A 159 17.33 -11.44 13.90
CA GLY A 159 16.76 -10.14 14.23
C GLY A 159 16.55 -9.24 13.01
N ASN A 160 16.18 -7.99 13.26
CA ASN A 160 16.03 -6.96 12.23
C ASN A 160 17.20 -5.99 12.34
N TYR A 161 18.02 -5.89 11.29
CA TYR A 161 19.22 -5.06 11.29
C TYR A 161 19.16 -3.99 10.21
N ILE A 162 19.78 -2.85 10.49
CA ILE A 162 19.95 -1.76 9.54
C ILE A 162 21.42 -1.48 9.37
N VAL A 163 21.89 -1.48 8.14
CA VAL A 163 23.26 -1.10 7.79
C VAL A 163 23.22 0.25 7.11
N GLU A 164 23.89 1.22 7.70
CA GLU A 164 24.10 2.55 7.12
C GLU A 164 25.57 2.72 6.80
N TYR A 165 25.88 3.47 5.75
CA TYR A 165 27.25 3.77 5.40
C TYR A 165 27.49 5.27 5.24
N ASN A 166 28.73 5.67 5.45
CA ASN A 166 29.17 7.06 5.35
C ASN A 166 28.44 8.05 6.28
N ASP A 167 27.88 7.58 7.40
CA ASP A 167 27.10 8.36 8.39
C ASP A 167 25.91 9.10 7.75
N ASP A 168 25.26 8.45 6.79
CA ASP A 168 24.07 8.97 6.12
C ASP A 168 22.90 7.99 6.26
N PRO A 169 21.85 8.32 7.03
CA PRO A 169 20.69 7.43 7.21
C PRO A 169 19.92 7.19 5.91
N ASN A 170 20.09 8.01 4.87
CA ASN A 170 19.48 7.78 3.56
C ASN A 170 20.13 6.63 2.79
N THR A 171 21.25 6.10 3.29
CA THR A 171 21.96 4.96 2.70
C THR A 171 21.53 3.60 3.26
N ALA A 172 20.51 3.58 4.12
CA ALA A 172 20.08 2.41 4.86
C ALA A 172 19.83 1.17 3.97
N ILE A 173 20.31 0.03 4.45
CA ILE A 173 20.08 -1.31 3.92
C ILE A 173 19.50 -2.16 5.05
N HIS A 174 18.32 -2.74 4.83
CA HIS A 174 17.60 -3.52 5.82
C HIS A 174 17.88 -5.02 5.65
N LEU A 175 18.31 -5.68 6.72
CA LEU A 175 18.50 -7.12 6.78
C LEU A 175 17.46 -7.70 7.74
N PHE A 176 16.43 -8.34 7.18
CA PHE A 176 15.42 -9.06 7.93
C PHE A 176 15.86 -10.51 8.07
N ALA A 177 16.70 -10.75 9.07
CA ALA A 177 17.40 -12.00 9.29
C ALA A 177 16.64 -12.84 10.33
N ASN A 178 15.54 -13.48 9.94
CA ASN A 178 14.61 -14.13 10.88
C ASN A 178 15.22 -15.38 11.55
N GLY A 179 14.59 -15.83 12.62
CA GLY A 179 14.78 -17.20 13.08
C GLY A 179 14.21 -18.20 12.08
N ILE A 180 14.79 -19.41 12.07
CA ILE A 180 14.28 -20.54 11.29
C ILE A 180 12.79 -20.72 11.56
N GLU A 181 12.00 -20.77 10.50
CA GLU A 181 10.54 -20.88 10.60
C GLU A 181 10.12 -22.17 11.30
N GLU A 182 9.22 -22.05 12.27
CA GLU A 182 8.63 -23.15 13.00
C GLU A 182 7.31 -23.60 12.34
N ASP A 183 7.19 -24.91 12.11
CA ASP A 183 6.06 -25.57 11.47
C ASP A 183 5.63 -24.92 10.12
N PRO A 184 6.56 -24.71 9.16
CA PRO A 184 6.21 -24.15 7.86
C PRO A 184 5.19 -25.05 7.17
N ILE A 185 4.17 -24.44 6.55
CA ILE A 185 3.10 -25.18 5.86
C ILE A 185 3.53 -25.43 4.41
N THR A 186 3.51 -26.68 3.98
CA THR A 186 3.73 -27.06 2.57
C THR A 186 2.45 -26.94 1.75
N GLU A 187 2.59 -26.84 0.43
CA GLU A 187 1.44 -26.83 -0.49
C GLU A 187 0.62 -28.13 -0.35
N GLU A 188 1.28 -29.28 -0.17
CA GLU A 188 0.63 -30.58 -0.02
C GLU A 188 -0.09 -30.74 1.33
N GLU A 189 0.33 -30.04 2.37
CA GLU A 189 -0.40 -29.97 3.65
C GLU A 189 -1.61 -29.05 3.54
N ALA A 190 -1.43 -27.87 2.96
CA ALA A 190 -2.52 -26.92 2.72
C ALA A 190 -3.62 -27.52 1.83
N ALA A 191 -3.26 -28.27 0.79
CA ALA A 191 -4.22 -28.95 -0.10
C ALA A 191 -5.11 -29.98 0.61
N LYS A 192 -4.75 -30.42 1.82
CA LYS A 192 -5.54 -31.36 2.65
C LYS A 192 -6.49 -30.65 3.62
N ASP A 193 -6.35 -29.34 3.80
CA ASP A 193 -7.17 -28.54 4.71
C ASP A 193 -7.83 -27.35 3.99
N PRO A 194 -9.15 -27.35 3.77
CA PRO A 194 -9.86 -26.27 3.09
C PRO A 194 -9.90 -24.95 3.87
N ASN A 195 -9.34 -24.91 5.08
CA ASN A 195 -9.17 -23.71 5.88
C ASN A 195 -7.77 -23.09 5.77
N ILE A 196 -6.86 -23.71 5.02
CA ILE A 196 -5.53 -23.18 4.73
C ILE A 196 -5.48 -22.71 3.28
N LEU A 197 -5.19 -21.43 3.07
CA LEU A 197 -4.88 -20.87 1.76
C LEU A 197 -3.38 -20.63 1.68
N TYR A 198 -2.73 -21.36 0.77
CA TYR A 198 -1.30 -21.33 0.56
C TYR A 198 -0.94 -20.45 -0.65
N VAL A 199 0.07 -19.59 -0.49
CA VAL A 199 0.71 -18.84 -1.57
C VAL A 199 2.20 -19.17 -1.57
N GLY A 200 2.65 -19.91 -2.59
CA GLY A 200 4.04 -20.35 -2.73
C GLY A 200 4.98 -19.27 -3.28
N PRO A 201 6.29 -19.57 -3.42
CA PRO A 201 7.27 -18.65 -4.00
C PRO A 201 6.85 -18.12 -5.39
N GLY A 202 7.03 -16.82 -5.64
CA GLY A 202 6.64 -16.17 -6.89
C GLY A 202 5.94 -14.83 -6.69
N ALA A 203 5.61 -14.14 -7.79
CA ALA A 203 4.93 -12.85 -7.78
C ALA A 203 3.43 -12.98 -8.13
N TYR A 204 2.55 -12.42 -7.30
CA TYR A 204 1.09 -12.61 -7.40
C TYR A 204 0.33 -11.30 -7.38
N LYS A 205 -0.72 -11.20 -8.20
CA LYS A 205 -1.75 -10.16 -8.11
C LYS A 205 -3.03 -10.79 -7.56
N ALA A 206 -3.13 -10.82 -6.23
CA ALA A 206 -4.27 -11.38 -5.52
C ALA A 206 -5.44 -10.38 -5.40
N ASP A 207 -5.11 -9.08 -5.34
CA ASP A 207 -6.01 -7.95 -5.05
C ASP A 207 -6.67 -8.00 -3.68
N ALA A 208 -7.46 -9.04 -3.38
CA ALA A 208 -7.96 -9.28 -2.03
C ALA A 208 -8.09 -10.77 -1.72
N PHE A 209 -7.81 -11.14 -0.47
CA PHE A 209 -7.93 -12.51 0.02
C PHE A 209 -9.33 -12.78 0.58
N PRO A 210 -9.96 -13.92 0.23
CA PRO A 210 -11.31 -14.27 0.68
C PRO A 210 -11.28 -14.83 2.12
N LEU A 211 -11.17 -13.96 3.11
CA LEU A 211 -11.12 -14.37 4.51
C LEU A 211 -12.48 -14.92 5.00
N LYS A 212 -12.41 -15.99 5.80
CA LYS A 212 -13.52 -16.57 6.56
C LYS A 212 -13.04 -16.92 7.98
N SER A 213 -13.97 -17.18 8.90
CA SER A 213 -13.58 -17.65 10.23
C SER A 213 -12.86 -19.00 10.21
N ASN A 214 -11.97 -19.24 11.17
CA ASN A 214 -11.13 -20.45 11.28
C ASN A 214 -10.13 -20.65 10.12
N MET A 215 -9.71 -19.56 9.46
CA MET A 215 -8.85 -19.63 8.27
C MET A 215 -7.40 -19.27 8.58
N THR A 216 -6.47 -19.99 7.95
CA THR A 216 -5.05 -19.63 7.88
C THR A 216 -4.68 -19.22 6.46
N ILE A 217 -4.13 -18.02 6.30
CA ILE A 217 -3.40 -17.63 5.10
C ILE A 217 -1.90 -17.87 5.36
N TYR A 218 -1.27 -18.67 4.51
CA TYR A 218 0.16 -18.95 4.58
C TYR A 218 0.87 -18.38 3.37
N LEU A 219 1.74 -17.38 3.59
CA LEU A 219 2.58 -16.76 2.57
C LEU A 219 4.00 -17.32 2.69
N ALA A 220 4.37 -18.28 1.83
CA ALA A 220 5.68 -18.91 1.87
C ALA A 220 6.81 -17.91 1.59
N GLY A 221 8.01 -18.17 2.10
CA GLY A 221 9.17 -17.35 1.77
C GLY A 221 9.49 -17.38 0.27
N GLY A 222 9.78 -16.21 -0.30
CA GLY A 222 9.88 -16.01 -1.75
C GLY A 222 8.56 -15.63 -2.42
N ALA A 223 7.42 -15.67 -1.72
CA ALA A 223 6.17 -15.10 -2.21
C ALA A 223 6.21 -13.56 -2.14
N TYR A 224 5.82 -12.90 -3.22
CA TYR A 224 5.67 -11.45 -3.33
C TYR A 224 4.28 -11.14 -3.86
N VAL A 225 3.43 -10.58 -3.01
CA VAL A 225 1.98 -10.52 -3.25
C VAL A 225 1.52 -9.07 -3.30
N TYR A 226 0.79 -8.72 -4.35
CA TYR A 226 -0.02 -7.52 -4.42
C TYR A 226 -1.45 -7.88 -4.02
N GLY A 227 -1.87 -7.47 -2.81
CA GLY A 227 -3.22 -7.72 -2.33
C GLY A 227 -3.50 -7.23 -0.92
N GLN A 228 -4.73 -7.45 -0.46
CA GLN A 228 -5.23 -6.99 0.83
C GLN A 228 -5.93 -8.10 1.62
N PHE A 229 -5.91 -7.95 2.94
CA PHE A 229 -6.61 -8.76 3.93
C PHE A 229 -7.68 -7.91 4.59
N GLY A 230 -8.94 -8.10 4.18
CA GLY A 230 -10.10 -7.40 4.74
C GLY A 230 -11.01 -8.37 5.48
N ALA A 231 -11.32 -8.08 6.74
CA ALA A 231 -12.27 -8.87 7.52
C ALA A 231 -13.20 -7.99 8.35
N GLU A 232 -14.44 -8.46 8.51
CA GLU A 232 -15.51 -7.76 9.21
C GLU A 232 -16.32 -8.78 10.03
N GLY A 233 -16.22 -8.71 11.36
CA GLY A 233 -16.97 -9.59 12.27
C GLY A 233 -16.57 -11.07 12.25
N LEU A 234 -15.39 -11.40 11.72
CA LEU A 234 -14.87 -12.78 11.64
C LEU A 234 -14.11 -13.19 12.92
N HIS A 235 -13.77 -14.48 13.05
CA HIS A 235 -12.98 -14.97 14.18
C HIS A 235 -12.03 -16.11 13.82
N ASP A 236 -11.01 -16.34 14.65
CA ASP A 236 -10.00 -17.41 14.47
C ASP A 236 -9.28 -17.29 13.11
N ILE A 237 -8.67 -16.13 12.85
CA ILE A 237 -7.93 -15.86 11.60
C ILE A 237 -6.43 -15.84 11.89
N THR A 238 -5.66 -16.55 11.06
CA THR A 238 -4.19 -16.49 11.06
C THR A 238 -3.67 -16.06 9.70
N ILE A 239 -2.77 -15.08 9.66
CA ILE A 239 -2.01 -14.69 8.47
C ILE A 239 -0.53 -14.83 8.84
N ARG A 240 0.18 -15.77 8.23
CA ARG A 240 1.57 -16.05 8.63
C ARG A 240 2.49 -16.45 7.48
N GLY A 241 3.79 -16.41 7.74
CA GLY A 241 4.83 -16.91 6.84
C GLY A 241 5.89 -15.86 6.53
N ARG A 242 6.75 -16.15 5.56
CA ARG A 242 7.91 -15.33 5.17
C ARG A 242 7.70 -14.50 3.91
N GLY A 243 6.47 -14.47 3.39
CA GLY A 243 6.11 -13.70 2.20
C GLY A 243 6.10 -12.19 2.41
N ILE A 244 6.17 -11.47 1.29
CA ILE A 244 6.08 -10.01 1.23
C ILE A 244 4.74 -9.63 0.61
N VAL A 245 4.06 -8.67 1.24
CA VAL A 245 2.88 -7.99 0.68
C VAL A 245 3.33 -6.60 0.24
N SER A 246 3.16 -6.28 -1.04
CA SER A 246 3.57 -4.99 -1.59
C SER A 246 2.39 -4.14 -2.04
N GLY A 247 2.42 -2.85 -1.68
CA GLY A 247 1.48 -1.85 -2.19
C GLY A 247 1.95 -1.14 -3.46
N SER A 248 3.10 -1.53 -4.04
CA SER A 248 3.75 -0.76 -5.10
C SER A 248 2.98 -0.65 -6.43
N LEU A 249 2.00 -1.53 -6.68
CA LEU A 249 1.09 -1.43 -7.83
C LEU A 249 -0.10 -0.48 -7.59
N TYR A 250 -0.42 -0.16 -6.34
CA TYR A 250 -1.60 0.63 -6.00
C TYR A 250 -1.29 2.12 -5.95
N LYS A 251 -2.27 2.95 -6.30
CA LYS A 251 -2.13 4.41 -6.34
C LYS A 251 -2.39 5.03 -4.95
N ARG A 252 -1.73 6.15 -4.69
CA ARG A 252 -1.90 6.97 -3.48
C ARG A 252 -1.70 8.47 -3.79
N GLY A 253 -2.25 8.95 -4.90
CA GLY A 253 -2.06 10.33 -5.36
C GLY A 253 -3.07 11.32 -4.79
N THR A 254 -4.10 10.84 -4.07
CA THR A 254 -5.13 11.65 -3.42
C THR A 254 -5.62 10.97 -2.14
N SER A 255 -6.37 11.69 -1.30
CA SER A 255 -6.95 11.12 -0.07
C SER A 255 -7.96 10.00 -0.33
N SER A 256 -8.68 10.03 -1.46
CA SER A 256 -9.63 9.00 -1.86
C SER A 256 -8.99 7.76 -2.47
N GLU A 257 -7.71 7.81 -2.84
CA GLU A 257 -6.98 6.69 -3.43
C GLU A 257 -6.20 5.94 -2.35
N TYR A 258 -6.68 4.74 -1.96
CA TYR A 258 -6.00 3.93 -0.97
C TYR A 258 -6.20 2.43 -1.15
N THR A 259 -5.19 1.68 -0.77
CA THR A 259 -5.21 0.22 -0.74
C THR A 259 -4.41 -0.24 0.47
N ILE A 260 -5.11 -0.31 1.61
CA ILE A 260 -4.55 -0.69 2.92
C ILE A 260 -4.36 -2.22 2.95
N PRO A 261 -3.13 -2.74 3.16
CA PRO A 261 -2.87 -4.18 3.13
C PRO A 261 -3.68 -4.99 4.16
N VAL A 262 -3.91 -4.46 5.37
CA VAL A 262 -4.67 -5.16 6.41
C VAL A 262 -5.71 -4.23 7.02
N VAL A 263 -6.98 -4.63 6.90
CA VAL A 263 -8.13 -3.95 7.51
C VAL A 263 -8.95 -4.99 8.27
N MET A 264 -8.86 -4.95 9.60
CA MET A 264 -9.53 -5.91 10.48
C MET A 264 -10.54 -5.17 11.35
N ARG A 265 -11.82 -5.48 11.16
CA ARG A 265 -12.92 -4.81 11.83
C ARG A 265 -13.72 -5.82 12.64
N ARG A 266 -13.86 -5.59 13.94
CA ARG A 266 -14.64 -6.48 14.84
C ARG A 266 -14.20 -7.95 14.80
N VAL A 267 -12.92 -8.20 14.53
CA VAL A 267 -12.36 -9.55 14.48
C VAL A 267 -12.03 -10.03 15.90
N ASN A 268 -12.34 -11.27 16.22
CA ASN A 268 -11.99 -11.91 17.49
C ASN A 268 -11.01 -13.06 17.26
N ASN A 269 -9.90 -13.10 18.01
CA ASN A 269 -8.83 -14.09 17.83
C ASN A 269 -8.16 -13.97 16.45
N LEU A 270 -7.27 -12.99 16.33
CA LEU A 270 -6.50 -12.69 15.12
C LEU A 270 -5.00 -12.89 15.39
N THR A 271 -4.32 -13.62 14.52
CA THR A 271 -2.85 -13.71 14.50
C THR A 271 -2.30 -13.22 13.17
N ILE A 272 -1.36 -12.28 13.19
CA ILE A 272 -0.56 -11.86 12.04
C ILE A 272 0.91 -12.06 12.41
N LYS A 273 1.63 -12.94 11.70
CA LYS A 273 2.97 -13.36 12.11
C LYS A 273 3.98 -13.42 10.98
N ASP A 274 5.17 -12.86 11.19
CA ASP A 274 6.38 -12.94 10.36
C ASP A 274 6.35 -12.24 8.96
N VAL A 275 5.18 -11.85 8.47
CA VAL A 275 4.97 -11.24 7.13
C VAL A 275 5.61 -9.85 7.02
N ALA A 276 6.10 -9.51 5.83
CA ALA A 276 6.62 -8.19 5.50
C ALA A 276 5.63 -7.38 4.62
N PHE A 277 5.56 -6.07 4.83
CA PHE A 277 4.73 -5.11 4.12
C PHE A 277 5.60 -3.99 3.55
N PHE A 278 5.66 -3.89 2.22
CA PHE A 278 6.48 -2.91 1.51
C PHE A 278 5.63 -1.94 0.71
N ASP A 279 5.90 -0.65 0.89
CA ASP A 279 5.32 0.44 0.12
C ASP A 279 3.76 0.40 0.07
N PRO A 280 3.08 0.30 1.23
CA PRO A 280 1.61 0.35 1.29
C PRO A 280 1.06 1.65 0.70
N ALA A 281 -0.11 1.57 0.06
CA ALA A 281 -0.80 2.72 -0.51
C ALA A 281 -1.76 3.38 0.52
N GLY A 282 -1.20 3.80 1.66
CA GLY A 282 -1.91 4.30 2.84
C GLY A 282 -1.42 3.61 4.11
N TRP A 283 -2.31 3.47 5.10
CA TRP A 283 -2.05 2.72 6.33
C TRP A 283 -1.61 1.29 6.01
N THR A 284 -0.86 0.68 6.93
CA THR A 284 -0.40 -0.71 6.77
C THR A 284 -1.33 -1.70 7.48
N LEU A 285 -1.40 -1.63 8.81
CA LEU A 285 -2.22 -2.49 9.67
C LEU A 285 -3.25 -1.65 10.41
N HIS A 286 -4.52 -1.76 10.03
CA HIS A 286 -5.64 -1.12 10.72
C HIS A 286 -6.49 -2.14 11.48
N LEU A 287 -6.45 -2.06 12.81
CA LEU A 287 -7.28 -2.85 13.71
C LEU A 287 -8.36 -1.95 14.30
N TRP A 288 -9.62 -2.28 14.06
CA TRP A 288 -10.75 -1.52 14.59
C TRP A 288 -11.73 -2.41 15.32
N LYS A 289 -11.95 -2.16 16.61
CA LYS A 289 -12.87 -2.94 17.46
C LYS A 289 -12.55 -4.44 17.53
N CYS A 290 -11.28 -4.81 17.35
CA CYS A 290 -10.83 -6.20 17.43
C CYS A 290 -10.59 -6.63 18.89
N LYS A 291 -10.64 -7.94 19.14
CA LYS A 291 -10.36 -8.53 20.44
C LYS A 291 -9.46 -9.76 20.33
N ASN A 292 -8.54 -9.95 21.29
CA ASN A 292 -7.58 -11.06 21.30
C ASN A 292 -6.73 -11.07 20.02
N VAL A 293 -5.83 -10.08 19.89
CA VAL A 293 -5.01 -9.92 18.69
C VAL A 293 -3.54 -10.13 19.01
N LEU A 294 -2.86 -10.93 18.20
CA LEU A 294 -1.40 -11.07 18.19
C LEU A 294 -0.86 -10.59 16.84
N VAL A 295 0.00 -9.56 16.87
CA VAL A 295 0.83 -9.15 15.72
C VAL A 295 2.27 -9.41 16.09
N SER A 296 2.93 -10.37 15.43
CA SER A 296 4.27 -10.81 15.85
C SER A 296 5.28 -10.81 14.69
N ASN A 297 6.44 -10.18 14.90
CA ASN A 297 7.56 -10.13 13.97
C ASN A 297 7.20 -9.66 12.54
N VAL A 298 6.29 -8.69 12.42
CA VAL A 298 5.96 -8.05 11.14
C VAL A 298 7.03 -7.02 10.75
N LYS A 299 7.25 -6.83 9.44
CA LYS A 299 8.19 -5.83 8.92
C LYS A 299 7.41 -4.84 8.09
N ILE A 300 7.51 -3.55 8.36
CA ILE A 300 6.78 -2.50 7.65
C ILE A 300 7.79 -1.47 7.15
N ILE A 301 7.72 -1.14 5.86
CA ILE A 301 8.40 0.02 5.28
C ILE A 301 7.38 0.79 4.44
N SER A 302 7.01 2.00 4.88
CA SER A 302 6.08 2.89 4.19
C SER A 302 6.73 4.23 3.83
N ALA A 303 6.12 4.93 2.84
CA ALA A 303 6.73 6.12 2.22
C ALA A 303 5.73 7.17 1.70
N ARG A 304 4.43 6.85 1.75
CA ARG A 304 3.38 7.61 1.07
C ARG A 304 2.46 8.25 2.09
N SER A 305 1.73 9.30 1.69
CA SER A 305 0.78 10.01 2.56
C SER A 305 -0.10 9.09 3.38
N ASN A 306 -0.20 9.35 4.69
CA ASN A 306 -0.84 8.48 5.68
C ASN A 306 -0.27 7.07 5.63
N GLY A 307 1.05 6.96 5.68
CA GLY A 307 1.78 5.70 5.66
C GLY A 307 1.91 5.10 7.06
N ASP A 308 0.85 5.08 7.85
CA ASP A 308 0.87 4.57 9.22
C ASP A 308 1.33 3.11 9.26
N GLY A 309 2.03 2.74 10.34
CA GLY A 309 2.44 1.38 10.62
C GLY A 309 1.30 0.56 11.21
N ILE A 310 1.23 0.54 12.53
CA ILE A 310 0.29 -0.29 13.30
C ILE A 310 -0.70 0.61 14.03
N SER A 311 -1.94 0.63 13.56
CA SER A 311 -3.03 1.45 14.12
C SER A 311 -4.02 0.58 14.88
N ILE A 312 -4.02 0.70 16.20
CA ILE A 312 -4.85 -0.05 17.15
C ILE A 312 -5.98 0.85 17.63
N GLN A 313 -7.19 0.66 17.12
CA GLN A 313 -8.31 1.57 17.37
C GLN A 313 -9.48 0.86 18.03
N SER A 314 -9.87 1.30 19.22
CA SER A 314 -11.00 0.75 19.98
C SER A 314 -10.90 -0.76 20.25
N CYS A 315 -9.69 -1.29 20.44
CA CYS A 315 -9.44 -2.73 20.57
C CYS A 315 -9.26 -3.19 22.02
N GLU A 316 -9.41 -4.48 22.28
CA GLU A 316 -9.20 -5.08 23.61
C GLU A 316 -8.26 -6.29 23.51
N ASP A 317 -7.31 -6.43 24.44
CA ASP A 317 -6.39 -7.57 24.51
C ASP A 317 -5.55 -7.71 23.21
N VAL A 318 -4.66 -6.74 22.98
CA VAL A 318 -3.79 -6.67 21.80
C VAL A 318 -2.33 -6.77 22.21
N GLU A 319 -1.63 -7.75 21.64
CA GLU A 319 -0.19 -7.92 21.75
C GLU A 319 0.48 -7.64 20.40
N VAL A 320 1.46 -6.74 20.40
CA VAL A 320 2.37 -6.51 19.27
C VAL A 320 3.78 -6.87 19.74
N SER A 321 4.40 -7.88 19.15
CA SER A 321 5.69 -8.38 19.63
C SER A 321 6.73 -8.55 18.51
N GLY A 322 7.95 -8.03 18.71
CA GLY A 322 9.01 -8.16 17.71
C GLY A 322 8.79 -7.33 16.44
N GLY A 323 9.68 -7.49 15.46
CA GLY A 323 9.52 -6.91 14.13
C GLY A 323 10.21 -5.56 13.93
N TYR A 324 9.90 -4.92 12.81
CA TYR A 324 10.51 -3.66 12.37
C TYR A 324 9.45 -2.75 11.74
N VAL A 325 9.40 -1.49 12.16
CA VAL A 325 8.41 -0.52 11.66
C VAL A 325 9.12 0.76 11.23
N ARG A 326 9.26 0.93 9.90
CA ARG A 326 9.72 2.17 9.27
C ARG A 326 8.55 2.89 8.59
N THR A 327 8.20 4.08 9.05
CA THR A 327 6.96 4.73 8.59
C THR A 327 7.10 6.18 8.20
N TRP A 328 6.22 6.56 7.25
CA TRP A 328 5.98 7.93 6.79
C TRP A 328 4.80 8.61 7.50
N ASP A 329 4.26 7.99 8.53
CA ASP A 329 3.28 8.56 9.44
C ASP A 329 3.42 7.81 10.78
N ASP A 330 2.42 7.88 11.66
CA ASP A 330 2.39 7.19 12.97
C ASP A 330 2.96 5.75 12.88
N SER A 331 4.06 5.46 13.60
CA SER A 331 4.69 4.13 13.56
C SER A 331 3.84 3.09 14.30
N VAL A 332 3.56 3.32 15.59
CA VAL A 332 2.62 2.52 16.38
C VAL A 332 1.70 3.45 17.15
N VAL A 333 0.40 3.31 16.95
CA VAL A 333 -0.58 4.23 17.52
C VAL A 333 -1.80 3.55 18.10
N VAL A 334 -2.21 4.02 19.27
CA VAL A 334 -3.41 3.54 20.00
C VAL A 334 -4.46 4.65 20.03
N LYS A 335 -5.66 4.35 19.50
CA LYS A 335 -6.75 5.31 19.27
C LYS A 335 -8.09 4.79 19.82
N ASN A 336 -9.05 5.69 20.00
CA ASN A 336 -10.47 5.34 20.17
C ASN A 336 -11.31 6.00 19.08
N ASP A 337 -12.41 5.34 18.73
CA ASP A 337 -13.46 5.90 17.90
C ASP A 337 -14.85 5.36 18.25
N ASP A 338 -15.89 5.96 17.68
CA ASP A 338 -17.29 5.51 17.75
C ASP A 338 -17.79 5.25 19.17
N LYS A 339 -17.39 6.14 20.11
CA LYS A 339 -17.72 6.10 21.55
C LYS A 339 -17.40 4.75 22.22
N THR A 340 -16.35 4.08 21.79
CA THR A 340 -15.90 2.80 22.39
C THR A 340 -14.63 2.98 23.20
N SER A 341 -14.09 1.88 23.75
CA SER A 341 -12.92 1.91 24.61
C SER A 341 -11.83 1.02 24.06
N THR A 342 -10.59 1.37 24.40
CA THR A 342 -9.40 0.55 24.16
C THR A 342 -8.86 0.10 25.51
N ALA A 343 -8.49 -1.17 25.63
CA ALA A 343 -7.90 -1.68 26.85
C ALA A 343 -6.90 -2.82 26.60
N ASN A 344 -5.90 -2.95 27.47
CA ASN A 344 -4.92 -4.04 27.46
C ASN A 344 -4.17 -4.14 26.13
N VAL A 345 -3.38 -3.10 25.83
CA VAL A 345 -2.49 -3.08 24.66
C VAL A 345 -1.05 -3.20 25.15
N HIS A 346 -0.31 -4.19 24.64
CA HIS A 346 1.10 -4.39 24.95
C HIS A 346 1.90 -4.46 23.66
N VAL A 347 2.77 -3.49 23.44
CA VAL A 347 3.70 -3.42 22.32
C VAL A 347 5.10 -3.65 22.86
N HIS A 348 5.80 -4.69 22.41
CA HIS A 348 7.13 -4.98 22.91
C HIS A 348 8.13 -5.61 21.93
N ASP A 349 9.42 -5.42 22.21
CA ASP A 349 10.54 -5.96 21.43
C ASP A 349 10.58 -5.46 19.97
N VAL A 350 10.00 -4.29 19.69
CA VAL A 350 9.89 -3.70 18.33
C VAL A 350 11.07 -2.76 18.05
N THR A 351 11.59 -2.80 16.81
CA THR A 351 12.51 -1.77 16.31
C THR A 351 11.76 -0.77 15.43
N ILE A 352 11.91 0.54 15.70
CA ILE A 352 11.15 1.61 15.03
C ILE A 352 12.09 2.59 14.32
N TRP A 353 11.69 3.02 13.12
CA TRP A 353 12.26 4.13 12.36
C TRP A 353 11.13 5.06 11.94
N THR A 354 11.12 6.30 12.40
CA THR A 354 10.05 7.26 12.08
C THR A 354 10.59 8.34 11.13
N ASP A 355 10.19 8.26 9.85
CA ASP A 355 10.52 9.28 8.85
C ASP A 355 9.62 10.53 8.99
N LEU A 356 8.34 10.35 9.31
CA LEU A 356 7.36 11.43 9.54
C LEU A 356 6.37 11.01 10.64
N ALA A 357 5.81 11.99 11.35
CA ALA A 357 4.87 11.84 12.48
C ALA A 357 5.49 11.18 13.74
N GLN A 358 4.72 10.40 14.50
CA GLN A 358 5.09 9.91 15.85
C GLN A 358 5.60 8.46 15.87
N SER A 359 6.48 8.13 16.82
CA SER A 359 6.94 6.73 17.00
C SER A 359 5.97 5.90 17.82
N MET A 360 5.61 6.35 19.03
CA MET A 360 4.71 5.65 19.94
C MET A 360 3.66 6.63 20.48
N GLU A 361 2.46 6.56 19.90
CA GLU A 361 1.39 7.53 20.15
C GLU A 361 0.19 6.88 20.85
N VAL A 362 -0.37 7.61 21.82
CA VAL A 362 -1.72 7.36 22.36
C VAL A 362 -2.59 8.59 22.07
N GLY A 363 -3.34 8.55 20.96
CA GLY A 363 -4.03 9.72 20.41
C GLY A 363 -3.88 9.81 18.88
N TYR A 364 -4.20 10.90 18.20
CA TYR A 364 -5.02 12.06 18.62
C TYR A 364 -6.50 11.68 18.78
N GLU A 365 -6.97 10.70 18.01
CA GLU A 365 -8.35 10.22 18.02
C GLU A 365 -8.63 9.45 19.31
N THR A 366 -9.41 10.04 20.21
CA THR A 366 -9.64 9.53 21.56
C THR A 366 -11.14 9.50 21.89
N TYR A 367 -11.99 9.37 20.88
CA TYR A 367 -13.44 9.52 21.02
C TYR A 367 -14.12 8.29 21.64
N GLY A 368 -14.42 8.39 22.93
CA GLY A 368 -15.05 7.35 23.72
C GLY A 368 -14.59 7.34 25.18
N PRO A 369 -15.23 6.56 26.06
CA PRO A 369 -15.19 6.83 27.50
C PRO A 369 -13.85 6.51 28.21
N LYS A 370 -13.03 5.60 27.65
CA LYS A 370 -11.85 5.07 28.34
C LYS A 370 -10.77 4.56 27.37
N MET A 371 -9.50 4.80 27.73
CA MET A 371 -8.33 4.09 27.20
C MET A 371 -7.48 3.65 28.39
N ASP A 372 -7.16 2.37 28.52
CA ASP A 372 -6.55 1.86 29.76
C ASP A 372 -5.54 0.75 29.55
N ASN A 373 -4.50 0.72 30.38
CA ASN A 373 -3.49 -0.33 30.38
C ASN A 373 -2.83 -0.48 28.99
N ILE A 374 -2.08 0.56 28.61
CA ILE A 374 -1.34 0.63 27.35
C ILE A 374 0.15 0.64 27.69
N ILE A 375 0.88 -0.37 27.22
CA ILE A 375 2.27 -0.62 27.59
C ILE A 375 3.11 -0.70 26.32
N PHE A 376 4.15 0.13 26.26
CA PHE A 376 5.24 0.08 25.29
C PHE A 376 6.50 -0.36 26.03
N GLU A 377 7.12 -1.47 25.61
CA GLU A 377 8.23 -2.09 26.35
C GLU A 377 9.35 -2.64 25.46
N ASN A 378 10.62 -2.51 25.84
CA ASN A 378 11.76 -3.06 25.08
C ASN A 378 11.80 -2.56 23.61
N ILE A 379 11.62 -1.26 23.39
CA ILE A 379 11.58 -0.68 22.04
C ILE A 379 12.87 0.07 21.74
N THR A 380 13.46 -0.24 20.59
CA THR A 380 14.58 0.54 20.05
C THR A 380 14.11 1.41 18.90
N VAL A 381 14.17 2.73 19.07
CA VAL A 381 13.93 3.72 18.02
C VAL A 381 15.28 4.07 17.42
N VAL A 382 15.57 3.55 16.22
CA VAL A 382 16.88 3.75 15.57
C VAL A 382 17.02 5.16 15.02
N HIS A 383 15.92 5.70 14.47
CA HIS A 383 15.82 7.07 14.01
C HIS A 383 14.42 7.61 14.28
N ASN A 384 14.32 8.83 14.79
CA ASN A 384 13.09 9.63 14.71
C ASN A 384 13.42 11.03 14.22
N PHE A 385 12.85 11.38 13.07
CA PHE A 385 13.16 12.64 12.42
C PHE A 385 12.15 13.77 12.62
N HIS A 386 10.93 13.49 13.10
CA HIS A 386 9.80 14.41 12.92
C HIS A 386 9.09 14.82 14.21
N LYS A 387 8.10 14.07 14.71
CA LYS A 387 7.38 14.40 15.96
C LYS A 387 7.85 13.49 17.08
N ALA A 388 7.32 13.71 18.27
CA ALA A 388 7.78 13.06 19.49
C ALA A 388 7.87 11.53 19.39
N VAL A 389 8.91 11.00 20.06
CA VAL A 389 9.12 9.56 20.20
C VAL A 389 8.08 8.96 21.12
N ILE A 390 7.81 9.63 22.25
CA ILE A 390 6.82 9.24 23.25
C ILE A 390 5.72 10.30 23.29
N SER A 391 4.51 9.97 22.87
CA SER A 391 3.44 10.96 22.77
C SER A 391 2.07 10.47 23.24
N LEU A 392 1.27 11.42 23.71
CA LEU A 392 -0.09 11.19 24.17
C LEU A 392 -0.93 12.44 23.92
N HIS A 393 -1.85 12.37 22.96
CA HIS A 393 -2.73 13.47 22.58
C HIS A 393 -4.20 13.10 22.82
N ASN A 394 -4.76 13.58 23.94
CA ASN A 394 -6.18 13.38 24.25
C ASN A 394 -7.02 14.55 23.70
N CYS A 395 -7.48 14.41 22.46
CA CYS A 395 -8.30 15.42 21.82
C CYS A 395 -9.81 15.26 22.05
N ASP A 396 -10.24 14.20 22.72
CA ASP A 396 -11.64 13.87 22.95
C ASP A 396 -11.94 13.57 24.43
N ASP A 397 -13.01 12.83 24.71
CA ASP A 397 -13.62 12.62 26.02
C ASP A 397 -13.09 11.40 26.80
N ALA A 398 -12.01 10.76 26.33
CA ALA A 398 -11.45 9.58 26.97
C ALA A 398 -10.81 9.87 28.33
N ASN A 399 -11.14 9.04 29.32
CA ASN A 399 -10.29 8.90 30.50
C ASN A 399 -9.16 7.92 30.18
N ILE A 400 -7.95 8.45 30.02
CA ILE A 400 -6.75 7.68 29.70
C ILE A 400 -6.01 7.34 30.99
N THR A 401 -5.85 6.05 31.28
CA THR A 401 -5.23 5.57 32.53
C THR A 401 -4.20 4.48 32.30
N ASN A 402 -3.20 4.38 33.19
CA ASN A 402 -2.20 3.31 33.20
C ASN A 402 -1.44 3.16 31.88
N VAL A 403 -0.82 4.25 31.42
CA VAL A 403 0.06 4.24 30.24
C VAL A 403 1.51 4.06 30.71
N VAL A 404 2.24 3.11 30.12
CA VAL A 404 3.62 2.78 30.49
C VAL A 404 4.51 2.78 29.26
N TYR A 405 5.61 3.51 29.32
CA TYR A 405 6.74 3.44 28.39
C TYR A 405 7.94 2.95 29.20
N ARG A 406 8.43 1.74 28.93
CA ARG A 406 9.50 1.12 29.73
C ARG A 406 10.58 0.48 28.87
N HIS A 407 11.85 0.56 29.28
CA HIS A 407 12.96 -0.07 28.57
C HIS A 407 12.99 0.41 27.10
N ILE A 408 13.22 1.71 26.90
CA ILE A 408 13.22 2.33 25.57
C ILE A 408 14.62 2.85 25.26
N THR A 409 15.13 2.59 24.06
CA THR A 409 16.36 3.20 23.55
C THR A 409 16.02 4.08 22.35
N LEU A 410 16.48 5.33 22.35
CA LEU A 410 16.53 6.20 21.17
C LEU A 410 17.99 6.34 20.74
N GLU A 411 18.32 5.89 19.53
CA GLU A 411 19.68 5.97 19.03
C GLU A 411 20.00 7.33 18.39
N ASP A 412 19.10 7.82 17.53
CA ASP A 412 19.22 9.09 16.82
C ASP A 412 17.87 9.83 16.80
N GLY A 413 17.81 10.95 17.52
CA GLY A 413 16.62 11.80 17.60
C GLY A 413 16.84 13.18 17.00
N GLU A 414 16.23 13.46 15.85
CA GLU A 414 16.10 14.85 15.38
C GLU A 414 14.81 15.50 15.89
N MET A 415 13.63 14.88 15.71
CA MET A 415 12.28 15.38 16.10
C MET A 415 12.02 16.87 15.84
N LEU A 416 12.32 17.38 14.64
CA LEU A 416 12.24 18.82 14.33
C LEU A 416 10.91 19.28 13.71
N GLY A 417 9.87 18.44 13.72
CA GLY A 417 8.54 18.79 13.23
C GLY A 417 8.43 19.13 11.74
N ASP A 418 7.25 19.68 11.39
CA ASP A 418 6.87 20.01 10.00
C ASP A 418 7.74 21.14 9.42
N ASN A 419 8.19 22.06 10.29
CA ASN A 419 9.10 23.14 9.97
C ASN A 419 10.29 23.10 10.92
N ARG A 420 11.40 22.56 10.40
CA ARG A 420 12.61 22.22 11.17
C ARG A 420 13.35 23.39 11.82
N ASP A 421 12.93 24.61 11.52
CA ASP A 421 13.58 25.85 11.98
C ASP A 421 12.77 26.62 13.03
N ASP A 422 11.52 26.22 13.37
CA ASP A 422 10.69 26.98 14.32
C ASP A 422 10.72 26.48 15.76
N GLY A 423 11.09 25.22 16.00
CA GLY A 423 11.17 24.63 17.33
C GLY A 423 9.80 24.32 17.97
N GLU A 424 8.69 24.40 17.22
CA GLU A 424 7.34 24.29 17.77
C GLU A 424 6.93 22.85 18.10
N ASN A 425 7.62 21.86 17.53
CA ASN A 425 7.35 20.42 17.70
C ASN A 425 8.56 19.63 18.21
N ASP A 426 9.55 20.34 18.75
CA ASP A 426 10.86 19.85 19.18
C ASP A 426 10.77 19.09 20.51
N PHE A 427 10.15 17.91 20.47
CA PHE A 427 9.82 17.16 21.68
C PHE A 427 10.30 15.71 21.62
N LEU A 428 10.98 15.27 22.67
CA LEU A 428 11.17 13.84 22.96
C LEU A 428 9.87 13.24 23.51
N LEU A 429 9.20 14.01 24.37
CA LEU A 429 7.98 13.62 25.07
C LEU A 429 6.93 14.73 24.95
N ASP A 430 5.75 14.40 24.41
CA ASP A 430 4.65 15.35 24.22
C ASP A 430 3.30 14.79 24.70
N PHE A 431 2.83 15.26 25.85
CA PHE A 431 1.53 14.89 26.42
C PHE A 431 0.59 16.10 26.47
N THR A 432 -0.52 16.05 25.74
CA THR A 432 -1.48 17.15 25.69
C THR A 432 -2.92 16.69 25.80
N ILE A 433 -3.73 17.54 26.43
CA ILE A 433 -5.19 17.50 26.36
C ILE A 433 -5.62 18.81 25.72
N ALA A 434 -6.05 18.75 24.47
CA ALA A 434 -6.35 19.96 23.69
C ALA A 434 -7.41 19.69 22.63
N TYR A 435 -8.22 20.70 22.33
CA TYR A 435 -9.10 20.66 21.16
C TYR A 435 -8.27 20.58 19.89
N ASN A 436 -8.65 19.69 18.98
CA ASN A 436 -8.12 19.63 17.63
C ASN A 436 -9.29 19.71 16.64
N ALA A 437 -9.20 20.63 15.67
CA ALA A 437 -10.29 20.88 14.73
C ALA A 437 -10.60 19.69 13.81
N GLU A 438 -9.63 18.82 13.57
CA GLU A 438 -9.76 17.65 12.72
C GLU A 438 -10.18 16.40 13.51
N TRP A 439 -9.57 16.21 14.69
CA TRP A 439 -9.71 14.96 15.44
C TRP A 439 -10.77 14.97 16.54
N THR A 440 -11.10 16.13 17.11
CA THR A 440 -12.12 16.21 18.19
C THR A 440 -13.52 16.00 17.64
N LYS A 441 -14.17 14.88 18.03
CA LYS A 441 -15.56 14.55 17.68
C LYS A 441 -16.55 14.85 18.81
N SER A 442 -16.09 14.79 20.05
CA SER A 442 -16.85 15.13 21.24
C SER A 442 -17.28 16.60 21.20
N LYS A 443 -18.52 16.87 21.62
CA LYS A 443 -19.08 18.23 21.71
C LYS A 443 -18.96 18.81 23.11
N ASP A 444 -18.52 17.98 24.06
CA ASP A 444 -18.48 18.25 25.48
C ASP A 444 -17.03 18.52 25.94
N LYS A 445 -16.80 18.51 27.25
CA LYS A 445 -15.45 18.60 27.80
C LYS A 445 -14.61 17.41 27.36
N ARG A 446 -13.33 17.68 27.08
CA ARG A 446 -12.31 16.64 26.90
C ARG A 446 -12.12 15.81 28.16
N GLY A 447 -11.54 14.64 27.99
CA GLY A 447 -11.30 13.68 29.05
C GLY A 447 -10.05 14.02 29.86
N SER A 448 -9.53 13.04 30.58
CA SER A 448 -8.41 13.21 31.52
C SER A 448 -7.31 12.19 31.28
N VAL A 449 -6.11 12.48 31.80
CA VAL A 449 -4.98 11.55 31.78
C VAL A 449 -4.54 11.34 33.22
N ASP A 450 -4.54 10.09 33.70
CA ASP A 450 -4.16 9.75 35.07
C ASP A 450 -3.32 8.47 35.13
N GLY A 451 -2.05 8.62 35.49
CA GLY A 451 -1.11 7.51 35.63
C GLY A 451 -0.36 7.23 34.34
N VAL A 452 0.73 7.97 34.12
CA VAL A 452 1.70 7.72 33.06
C VAL A 452 3.07 7.43 33.69
N THR A 453 3.70 6.33 33.29
CA THR A 453 5.05 5.97 33.74
C THR A 453 5.98 5.93 32.54
N VAL A 454 7.07 6.69 32.61
CA VAL A 454 8.21 6.63 31.69
C VAL A 454 9.38 6.11 32.50
N GLU A 455 9.83 4.88 32.22
CA GLU A 455 10.83 4.18 33.03
C GLU A 455 11.96 3.58 32.19
N ASP A 456 13.21 3.76 32.61
CA ASP A 456 14.39 3.17 31.97
C ASP A 456 14.46 3.52 30.46
N VAL A 457 14.57 4.82 30.17
CA VAL A 457 14.65 5.37 28.82
C VAL A 457 16.04 5.93 28.58
N LYS A 458 16.72 5.41 27.55
CA LYS A 458 18.09 5.78 27.21
C LYS A 458 18.14 6.46 25.85
N VAL A 459 18.65 7.69 25.80
CA VAL A 459 18.84 8.46 24.57
C VAL A 459 20.32 8.60 24.30
N TYR A 460 20.79 7.99 23.21
CA TYR A 460 22.20 8.03 22.81
C TYR A 460 22.57 9.35 22.15
N SER A 461 21.74 9.85 21.23
CA SER A 461 21.92 11.16 20.62
C SER A 461 20.59 11.81 20.31
N MET A 462 20.54 13.13 20.48
CA MET A 462 19.35 13.95 20.23
C MET A 462 19.75 15.38 19.86
N SER A 463 18.99 16.04 18.99
CA SER A 463 19.17 17.47 18.67
C SER A 463 19.06 18.37 19.91
N ASP A 464 19.86 19.44 19.96
CA ASP A 464 19.99 20.32 21.13
C ASP A 464 18.69 21.06 21.53
N THR A 465 17.80 21.31 20.57
CA THR A 465 16.54 22.06 20.79
C THR A 465 15.45 21.22 21.44
N ILE A 466 15.67 19.90 21.55
CA ILE A 466 14.62 18.96 21.92
C ILE A 466 14.38 18.98 23.42
N GLY A 467 13.14 19.26 23.79
CA GLY A 467 12.64 19.27 25.16
C GLY A 467 11.47 18.31 25.34
N GLY A 468 10.55 18.69 26.23
CA GLY A 468 9.28 18.00 26.38
C GLY A 468 8.14 18.95 26.71
N ARG A 469 6.91 18.47 26.53
CA ARG A 469 5.69 19.22 26.82
C ARG A 469 4.67 18.36 27.55
N MET A 470 4.05 18.95 28.58
CA MET A 470 2.88 18.39 29.25
C MET A 470 1.84 19.49 29.51
N GLN A 471 0.67 19.41 28.87
CA GLN A 471 -0.36 20.45 29.02
C GLN A 471 -1.75 19.84 29.20
N GLY A 472 -2.35 20.09 30.36
CA GLY A 472 -3.79 19.88 30.56
C GLY A 472 -4.58 21.12 30.13
N GLU A 473 -5.90 21.02 30.06
CA GLU A 473 -6.76 22.13 29.64
C GLU A 473 -7.45 22.83 30.83
N ASP A 474 -7.98 22.06 31.78
CA ASP A 474 -8.62 22.58 33.00
C ASP A 474 -8.49 21.58 34.16
N ASP A 475 -9.10 21.87 35.32
CA ASP A 475 -9.03 21.00 36.50
C ASP A 475 -9.61 19.58 36.29
N VAL A 476 -10.59 19.45 35.39
CA VAL A 476 -11.20 18.17 35.00
C VAL A 476 -10.32 17.52 33.94
N SER A 477 -10.05 18.24 32.86
CA SER A 477 -9.22 17.86 31.72
C SER A 477 -7.73 18.03 32.04
N SER A 478 -7.27 17.36 33.09
CA SER A 478 -5.91 17.49 33.63
C SER A 478 -5.07 16.23 33.40
N ILE A 479 -3.76 16.42 33.42
CA ILE A 479 -2.76 15.34 33.39
C ILE A 479 -2.27 15.13 34.82
N LYS A 480 -2.45 13.92 35.37
CA LYS A 480 -2.15 13.60 36.76
C LYS A 480 -1.24 12.38 36.88
N ASN A 481 -0.46 12.34 37.97
CA ASN A 481 0.30 11.18 38.41
C ASN A 481 1.28 10.65 37.35
N VAL A 482 2.07 11.56 36.78
CA VAL A 482 3.15 11.23 35.84
C VAL A 482 4.44 10.93 36.60
N LYS A 483 5.08 9.81 36.28
CA LYS A 483 6.36 9.40 36.85
C LYS A 483 7.40 9.26 35.74
N ILE A 484 8.51 9.99 35.87
CA ILE A 484 9.68 9.83 35.01
C ILE A 484 10.79 9.23 35.88
N LYS A 485 11.18 7.98 35.58
CA LYS A 485 12.12 7.20 36.39
C LYS A 485 13.26 6.66 35.53
N GLY A 486 14.47 7.17 35.72
CA GLY A 486 15.64 6.74 34.94
C GLY A 486 15.53 7.07 33.46
N LEU A 487 15.28 8.35 33.16
CA LEU A 487 15.49 8.90 31.83
C LEU A 487 16.93 9.42 31.75
N GLU A 488 17.73 8.90 30.83
CA GLU A 488 19.11 9.32 30.57
C GLU A 488 19.25 9.87 29.15
N ILE A 489 19.72 11.11 29.04
CA ILE A 489 19.96 11.79 27.75
C ILE A 489 21.45 12.06 27.63
N GLU A 490 22.08 11.46 26.62
CA GLU A 490 23.51 11.62 26.30
C GLU A 490 24.41 11.48 27.54
N GLY A 491 24.14 10.43 28.34
CA GLY A 491 24.88 10.08 29.56
C GLY A 491 24.51 10.87 30.81
N LYS A 492 23.45 11.70 30.78
CA LYS A 492 22.98 12.48 31.93
C LYS A 492 21.56 12.08 32.31
N GLN A 493 21.39 11.59 33.55
CA GLN A 493 20.06 11.30 34.08
C GLN A 493 19.29 12.57 34.43
N VAL A 494 18.05 12.63 33.96
CA VAL A 494 17.06 13.69 34.19
C VAL A 494 16.43 13.51 35.58
N ASP A 495 16.50 14.53 36.43
CA ASP A 495 15.88 14.55 37.77
C ASP A 495 15.00 15.79 38.04
N SER A 496 14.88 16.68 37.08
CA SER A 496 14.03 17.86 37.13
C SER A 496 13.57 18.28 35.73
N LYS A 497 12.62 19.22 35.67
CA LYS A 497 12.13 19.80 34.40
C LYS A 497 13.25 20.49 33.62
N GLU A 498 14.15 21.16 34.32
CA GLU A 498 15.27 21.92 33.74
C GLU A 498 16.35 21.00 33.18
N SER A 499 16.49 19.78 33.74
CA SER A 499 17.44 18.78 33.25
C SER A 499 16.94 17.96 32.05
N PHE A 500 15.68 18.12 31.63
CA PHE A 500 15.07 17.38 30.53
C PHE A 500 15.45 18.01 29.18
N GLY A 501 16.64 17.73 28.64
CA GLY A 501 17.08 18.30 27.36
C GLY A 501 17.01 19.84 27.35
N ALA A 502 16.29 20.41 26.40
CA ALA A 502 16.00 21.85 26.32
C ALA A 502 14.98 22.37 27.36
N GLY A 503 14.40 21.48 28.16
CA GLY A 503 13.47 21.74 29.25
C GLY A 503 12.12 21.04 29.06
N LEU A 504 11.46 20.71 30.17
CA LEU A 504 10.08 20.20 30.19
C LEU A 504 9.09 21.33 30.53
N VAL A 505 8.29 21.73 29.55
CA VAL A 505 7.26 22.76 29.71
C VAL A 505 5.97 22.15 30.27
N THR A 506 5.44 22.74 31.33
CA THR A 506 4.18 22.31 31.96
C THR A 506 3.28 23.50 32.30
N ASN A 507 1.96 23.30 32.35
CA ASN A 507 1.02 24.29 32.90
C ASN A 507 0.44 23.87 34.27
N GLU A 508 -0.45 24.69 34.82
CA GLU A 508 -1.06 24.52 36.15
C GLU A 508 -1.99 23.30 36.28
N TYR A 509 -2.40 22.70 35.16
CA TYR A 509 -3.27 21.52 35.11
C TYR A 509 -2.49 20.20 35.07
N VAL A 510 -1.16 20.25 35.16
CA VAL A 510 -0.30 19.08 35.36
C VAL A 510 -0.05 18.88 36.86
N LYS A 511 -0.49 17.75 37.41
CA LYS A 511 -0.46 17.48 38.87
C LYS A 511 0.34 16.20 39.18
N ASN A 512 1.09 16.23 40.27
CA ASN A 512 1.87 15.09 40.77
C ASN A 512 2.88 14.52 39.75
N LEU A 513 3.56 15.39 38.99
CA LEU A 513 4.73 15.01 38.22
C LEU A 513 5.91 14.76 39.16
N SER A 514 6.57 13.61 39.01
CA SER A 514 7.73 13.23 39.81
C SER A 514 8.88 12.69 38.95
N PHE A 515 10.09 12.92 39.44
CA PHE A 515 11.33 12.46 38.83
C PHE A 515 12.08 11.56 39.83
N GLU A 516 12.61 10.46 39.34
CA GLU A 516 13.42 9.53 40.12
C GLU A 516 14.61 9.04 39.27
N LYS A 517 15.80 8.99 39.86
CA LYS A 517 16.98 8.42 39.21
C LYS A 517 17.04 6.91 39.44
N LEU A 518 17.60 6.19 38.47
CA LEU A 518 17.97 4.78 38.62
C LEU A 518 19.47 4.66 38.92
N ASP A 519 19.88 3.56 39.54
CA ASP A 519 21.31 3.25 39.71
C ASP A 519 22.01 3.11 38.34
N SER A 520 21.29 2.55 37.36
CA SER A 520 21.73 2.43 35.96
C SER A 520 20.51 2.50 35.03
N VAL A 521 20.65 3.23 33.93
CA VAL A 521 19.68 3.29 32.84
C VAL A 521 20.24 2.47 31.68
N LEU A 522 19.53 1.41 31.32
CA LEU A 522 19.92 0.46 30.27
C LEU A 522 19.20 0.77 28.95
N GLY A 523 17.95 1.25 29.02
CA GLY A 523 17.09 1.37 27.85
C GLY A 523 16.48 0.03 27.43
N ALA A 524 16.28 -0.17 26.13
CA ALA A 524 15.69 -1.38 25.57
C ALA A 524 16.50 -2.64 25.91
N ARG A 525 15.77 -3.70 26.26
CA ARG A 525 16.33 -5.03 26.49
C ARG A 525 16.08 -5.92 25.29
N ILE A 526 16.99 -6.85 25.05
CA ILE A 526 16.93 -7.78 23.92
C ILE A 526 16.92 -9.19 24.46
N THR A 527 15.85 -9.93 24.16
CA THR A 527 15.80 -11.37 24.42
C THR A 527 16.56 -12.10 23.32
N LEU A 528 17.69 -12.71 23.66
CA LEU A 528 18.49 -13.45 22.69
C LEU A 528 17.80 -14.78 22.35
N PRO A 529 17.75 -15.20 21.07
CA PRO A 529 17.05 -16.43 20.68
C PRO A 529 17.76 -17.72 21.16
N TYR A 530 19.08 -17.68 21.33
CA TYR A 530 19.91 -18.80 21.73
C TYR A 530 21.28 -18.34 22.25
N ARG A 531 22.01 -19.25 22.89
CA ARG A 531 23.46 -19.17 23.11
C ARG A 531 24.17 -20.01 22.07
N TYR A 532 25.16 -19.44 21.38
CA TYR A 532 25.91 -20.13 20.34
C TYR A 532 27.21 -20.70 20.91
N GLU A 533 27.39 -22.02 20.80
CA GLU A 533 28.57 -22.76 21.31
C GLU A 533 29.31 -23.54 20.18
N GLY A 534 29.10 -23.15 18.92
CA GLY A 534 29.73 -23.79 17.75
C GLY A 534 31.22 -23.47 17.56
N THR A 535 31.93 -24.35 16.83
CA THR A 535 33.40 -24.28 16.64
C THR A 535 33.89 -24.37 15.18
N LYS A 536 32.98 -24.56 14.20
CA LYS A 536 33.30 -24.69 12.76
C LYS A 536 32.25 -23.98 11.88
N ASP A 537 32.71 -23.13 10.96
CA ASP A 537 31.94 -22.18 10.13
C ASP A 537 31.17 -22.77 8.92
N ASP A 538 30.88 -24.07 8.89
CA ASP A 538 30.09 -24.66 7.79
C ASP A 538 28.58 -24.61 8.13
N ALA A 539 27.86 -23.68 7.49
CA ALA A 539 26.41 -23.57 7.63
C ALA A 539 25.65 -24.64 6.82
N GLU A 540 24.58 -25.22 7.39
CA GLU A 540 23.59 -25.96 6.60
C GLU A 540 22.74 -24.97 5.82
N VAL A 541 22.96 -24.88 4.51
CA VAL A 541 22.25 -23.93 3.64
C VAL A 541 21.08 -24.63 2.95
N THR A 542 19.88 -24.05 3.09
CA THR A 542 18.69 -24.41 2.32
C THR A 542 18.28 -23.23 1.45
N GLN A 543 18.27 -23.39 0.14
CA GLN A 543 17.74 -22.37 -0.77
C GLN A 543 16.30 -22.70 -1.16
N LYS A 544 15.40 -21.75 -1.01
CA LYS A 544 14.02 -21.81 -1.53
C LYS A 544 13.99 -21.18 -2.91
N VAL A 545 13.68 -22.00 -3.91
CA VAL A 545 13.70 -21.65 -5.33
C VAL A 545 12.36 -21.02 -5.73
N THR A 546 12.41 -19.99 -6.58
CA THR A 546 11.19 -19.37 -7.14
C THR A 546 10.68 -20.16 -8.34
N GLN A 547 9.38 -20.06 -8.63
CA GLN A 547 8.86 -20.48 -9.94
C GLN A 547 9.23 -19.47 -11.04
N ASN A 548 9.36 -19.96 -12.27
CA ASN A 548 9.47 -19.12 -13.47
C ASN A 548 8.09 -18.60 -13.85
N GLN A 549 8.01 -17.32 -14.20
CA GLN A 549 6.76 -16.65 -14.55
C GLN A 549 6.96 -15.70 -15.73
N GLU A 550 5.90 -15.51 -16.52
CA GLU A 550 5.85 -14.51 -17.59
C GLU A 550 5.06 -13.25 -17.20
N GLY A 551 4.38 -13.28 -16.06
CA GLY A 551 3.65 -12.16 -15.47
C GLY A 551 3.22 -12.44 -14.03
N LEU A 552 2.41 -11.55 -13.48
CA LEU A 552 1.87 -11.69 -12.12
C LEU A 552 0.83 -12.80 -12.08
N ILE A 553 1.03 -13.83 -11.26
CA ILE A 553 0.03 -14.91 -11.15
C ILE A 553 -1.22 -14.37 -10.47
N VAL A 554 -2.38 -14.65 -11.05
CA VAL A 554 -3.67 -14.51 -10.38
C VAL A 554 -3.98 -15.81 -9.65
N PRO A 555 -4.02 -15.80 -8.30
CA PRO A 555 -4.34 -16.99 -7.51
C PRO A 555 -5.70 -17.57 -7.90
N ALA A 556 -5.87 -18.89 -7.77
CA ALA A 556 -7.09 -19.58 -8.19
C ALA A 556 -8.37 -18.96 -7.60
N PHE A 557 -8.35 -18.57 -6.32
CA PHE A 557 -9.47 -17.95 -5.63
C PHE A 557 -9.83 -16.53 -6.12
N SER A 558 -8.93 -15.87 -6.86
CA SER A 558 -9.15 -14.55 -7.45
C SER A 558 -9.55 -14.62 -8.93
N ARG A 559 -9.68 -15.82 -9.50
CA ARG A 559 -10.06 -16.01 -10.91
C ARG A 559 -11.58 -15.92 -11.05
N PHE A 560 -12.01 -15.35 -12.17
CA PHE A 560 -13.41 -15.28 -12.53
C PHE A 560 -13.92 -16.66 -12.94
N GLU A 561 -14.98 -17.14 -12.28
CA GLU A 561 -15.63 -18.43 -12.59
C GLU A 561 -16.99 -18.26 -13.31
N GLY A 562 -17.42 -17.02 -13.54
CA GLY A 562 -18.71 -16.71 -14.15
C GLY A 562 -18.72 -16.70 -15.69
N GLU A 563 -19.90 -16.37 -16.23
CA GLU A 563 -20.07 -16.08 -17.66
C GLU A 563 -19.59 -14.66 -17.99
N PRO A 564 -18.95 -14.42 -19.15
CA PRO A 564 -18.56 -13.08 -19.57
C PRO A 564 -19.68 -12.06 -19.46
N SER A 565 -19.29 -10.83 -19.14
CA SER A 565 -20.13 -9.66 -19.15
C SER A 565 -21.11 -9.63 -20.35
N PHE A 566 -22.43 -9.68 -20.12
CA PHE A 566 -23.39 -9.44 -21.20
C PHE A 566 -23.29 -7.99 -21.64
N ILE A 567 -22.89 -7.78 -22.89
CA ILE A 567 -22.71 -6.44 -23.50
C ILE A 567 -23.52 -6.26 -24.79
N GLY A 568 -24.58 -7.06 -24.95
CA GLY A 568 -25.41 -7.09 -26.15
C GLY A 568 -25.21 -8.37 -26.95
N GLU A 569 -25.90 -8.46 -28.09
CA GLU A 569 -25.74 -9.58 -29.03
C GLU A 569 -24.47 -9.36 -29.88
N LYS A 570 -23.61 -10.40 -29.97
CA LYS A 570 -22.38 -10.35 -30.77
C LYS A 570 -22.74 -10.10 -32.24
N ALA A 571 -22.13 -9.09 -32.84
CA ALA A 571 -22.26 -8.86 -34.28
C ALA A 571 -21.59 -10.00 -35.06
N SER A 572 -22.16 -10.34 -36.23
CA SER A 572 -21.59 -11.32 -37.16
C SER A 572 -21.13 -10.64 -38.46
N PRO A 573 -20.07 -9.80 -38.41
CA PRO A 573 -19.62 -9.09 -39.60
C PRO A 573 -18.96 -10.02 -40.61
N LYS A 574 -19.13 -9.71 -41.89
CA LYS A 574 -18.30 -10.29 -42.97
C LYS A 574 -16.99 -9.50 -43.07
N THR A 575 -15.89 -10.23 -43.18
CA THR A 575 -14.51 -9.72 -43.31
C THR A 575 -14.12 -9.48 -44.75
N GLU A 576 -13.53 -8.32 -45.05
CA GLU A 576 -12.76 -8.13 -46.29
C GLU A 576 -11.29 -8.50 -46.10
N ALA A 577 -10.70 -8.06 -44.99
CA ALA A 577 -9.31 -8.32 -44.67
C ALA A 577 -9.06 -8.25 -43.16
N ILE A 578 -8.15 -9.10 -42.68
CA ILE A 578 -7.53 -8.99 -41.36
C ILE A 578 -6.02 -9.02 -41.56
N SER A 579 -5.31 -8.09 -40.94
CA SER A 579 -3.85 -8.02 -41.00
C SER A 579 -3.25 -7.62 -39.66
N SER A 580 -2.02 -8.05 -39.43
CA SER A 580 -1.17 -7.53 -38.35
C SER A 580 0.09 -6.93 -38.95
N ALA A 581 0.61 -5.87 -38.34
CA ALA A 581 1.84 -5.22 -38.76
C ALA A 581 2.60 -4.63 -37.56
N HIS A 582 3.88 -4.37 -37.78
CA HIS A 582 4.75 -3.70 -36.81
C HIS A 582 4.72 -2.18 -37.04
N GLY A 583 4.74 -1.41 -35.95
CA GLY A 583 4.90 0.03 -36.02
C GLY A 583 5.59 0.60 -34.78
N ALA A 584 6.07 1.85 -34.89
CA ALA A 584 6.68 2.58 -33.79
C ALA A 584 6.34 4.07 -33.83
N GLY A 585 5.97 4.64 -32.68
CA GLY A 585 5.70 6.07 -32.49
C GLY A 585 4.25 6.43 -32.17
N ILE A 586 4.07 7.61 -31.59
CA ILE A 586 2.79 8.07 -30.99
C ILE A 586 2.01 9.14 -31.79
N LYS A 587 2.54 9.57 -32.95
CA LYS A 587 1.90 10.64 -33.73
C LYS A 587 0.61 10.11 -34.36
N THR A 588 -0.39 10.98 -34.50
CA THR A 588 -1.68 10.62 -35.11
C THR A 588 -1.56 10.13 -36.55
N ASN A 589 -0.50 10.53 -37.25
CA ASN A 589 -0.17 10.12 -38.61
C ASN A 589 0.90 9.02 -38.70
N THR A 590 1.36 8.47 -37.57
CA THR A 590 2.27 7.31 -37.56
C THR A 590 1.58 6.16 -38.29
N PRO A 591 2.20 5.58 -39.34
CA PRO A 591 1.62 4.46 -40.06
C PRO A 591 1.51 3.25 -39.14
N ALA A 592 0.50 2.40 -39.38
CA ALA A 592 0.30 1.18 -38.58
C ALA A 592 1.24 0.03 -39.00
N ASP A 593 1.76 0.12 -40.22
CA ASP A 593 2.73 -0.78 -40.82
C ASP A 593 3.93 0.07 -41.25
N ASP A 594 5.10 -0.26 -40.71
CA ASP A 594 6.38 0.37 -41.05
C ASP A 594 7.01 -0.19 -42.35
N GLY A 595 6.34 -1.14 -43.00
CA GLY A 595 6.78 -1.82 -44.21
C GLY A 595 7.63 -3.06 -43.95
N THR A 596 7.78 -3.50 -42.70
CA THR A 596 8.54 -4.72 -42.35
C THR A 596 7.73 -6.01 -42.47
N GLY A 597 6.44 -5.91 -42.80
CA GLY A 597 5.55 -7.05 -43.03
C GLY A 597 4.81 -7.49 -41.76
N PRO A 598 4.18 -8.69 -41.79
CA PRO A 598 3.39 -9.17 -40.68
C PRO A 598 4.18 -9.31 -39.38
N PHE A 599 3.64 -8.80 -38.29
CA PHE A 599 4.27 -8.86 -36.96
C PHE A 599 3.62 -9.93 -36.10
N VAL A 600 3.86 -11.19 -36.46
CA VAL A 600 3.21 -12.36 -35.89
C VAL A 600 4.25 -13.40 -35.44
N LEU A 601 3.93 -14.14 -34.39
CA LEU A 601 4.62 -15.39 -34.08
C LEU A 601 4.21 -16.47 -35.09
N GLU A 602 5.13 -17.38 -35.43
CA GLU A 602 4.84 -18.46 -36.38
C GLU A 602 3.64 -19.31 -35.91
N GLY A 603 2.65 -19.51 -36.79
CA GLY A 603 1.42 -20.24 -36.49
C GLY A 603 0.31 -19.42 -35.81
N HIS A 604 0.56 -18.14 -35.53
CA HIS A 604 -0.36 -17.25 -34.80
C HIS A 604 -0.72 -15.99 -35.58
N ASP A 605 -1.10 -16.17 -36.86
CA ASP A 605 -1.41 -15.05 -37.75
C ASP A 605 -2.66 -14.27 -37.33
N ALA A 606 -2.86 -13.07 -37.90
CA ALA A 606 -3.91 -12.16 -37.48
C ALA A 606 -5.34 -12.71 -37.65
N SER A 607 -5.55 -13.68 -38.56
CA SER A 607 -6.87 -14.29 -38.72
C SER A 607 -7.33 -15.07 -37.50
N LYS A 608 -6.38 -15.52 -36.66
CA LYS A 608 -6.62 -16.23 -35.40
C LYS A 608 -7.27 -15.38 -34.31
N ALA A 609 -7.24 -14.05 -34.44
CA ALA A 609 -8.00 -13.17 -33.56
C ALA A 609 -9.50 -13.09 -33.96
N PHE A 610 -9.96 -13.85 -34.97
CA PHE A 610 -11.33 -13.75 -35.47
C PHE A 610 -11.85 -15.02 -36.16
N ASP A 611 -11.24 -16.18 -35.96
CA ASP A 611 -11.69 -17.41 -36.62
C ASP A 611 -12.84 -18.11 -35.87
N GLY A 612 -13.28 -17.54 -34.73
CA GLY A 612 -14.32 -18.10 -33.88
C GLY A 612 -13.86 -19.33 -33.10
N ASP A 613 -12.58 -19.68 -33.13
CA ASP A 613 -12.00 -20.80 -32.42
C ASP A 613 -11.16 -20.31 -31.23
N SER A 614 -11.76 -20.34 -30.04
CA SER A 614 -11.12 -19.95 -28.78
C SER A 614 -9.93 -20.83 -28.35
N SER A 615 -9.62 -21.91 -29.10
CA SER A 615 -8.42 -22.73 -28.88
C SER A 615 -7.21 -22.24 -29.68
N THR A 616 -7.41 -21.26 -30.57
CA THR A 616 -6.34 -20.61 -31.31
C THR A 616 -6.19 -19.16 -30.87
N SER A 617 -5.04 -18.56 -31.16
CA SER A 617 -4.77 -17.17 -30.80
C SER A 617 -3.84 -16.51 -31.81
N TYR A 618 -4.10 -15.23 -32.06
CA TYR A 618 -3.09 -14.33 -32.60
C TYR A 618 -2.04 -14.08 -31.51
N ARG A 619 -0.77 -14.06 -31.91
CA ARG A 619 0.36 -13.69 -31.04
C ARG A 619 1.27 -12.76 -31.81
N SER A 620 1.61 -11.61 -31.20
CA SER A 620 2.54 -10.66 -31.82
C SER A 620 3.91 -11.29 -32.07
N GLY A 621 4.68 -10.72 -33.00
CA GLY A 621 6.10 -11.03 -33.13
C GLY A 621 6.90 -10.60 -31.90
N ALA A 622 8.16 -11.01 -31.84
CA ALA A 622 9.08 -10.58 -30.79
C ALA A 622 9.39 -9.08 -30.93
N TRP A 623 9.30 -8.34 -29.83
CA TRP A 623 9.59 -6.91 -29.78
C TRP A 623 11.04 -6.61 -30.22
N LYS A 624 11.21 -5.62 -31.09
CA LYS A 624 12.46 -5.13 -31.67
C LYS A 624 13.22 -4.18 -30.74
N GLY A 625 12.60 -3.67 -29.67
CA GLY A 625 13.26 -2.78 -28.71
C GLY A 625 13.07 -1.29 -29.01
N GLU A 626 12.14 -0.93 -29.90
CA GLU A 626 11.97 0.46 -30.36
C GLU A 626 11.16 1.29 -29.35
N THR A 627 11.32 2.62 -29.38
CA THR A 627 10.52 3.54 -28.56
C THR A 627 9.10 3.63 -29.11
N ASP A 628 8.11 3.53 -28.23
CA ASP A 628 6.68 3.51 -28.60
C ASP A 628 6.34 2.44 -29.64
N GLU A 629 7.01 1.29 -29.54
CA GLU A 629 6.80 0.11 -30.37
C GLU A 629 5.39 -0.46 -30.12
N PHE A 630 4.71 -0.86 -31.20
CA PHE A 630 3.39 -1.49 -31.12
C PHE A 630 3.17 -2.55 -32.20
N ALA A 631 2.35 -3.53 -31.86
CA ALA A 631 1.72 -4.40 -32.83
C ALA A 631 0.38 -3.78 -33.24
N SER A 632 0.08 -3.69 -34.53
CA SER A 632 -1.24 -3.31 -35.00
C SER A 632 -2.03 -4.54 -35.45
N ILE A 633 -3.33 -4.57 -35.14
CA ILE A 633 -4.29 -5.52 -35.72
C ILE A 633 -5.35 -4.69 -36.42
N THR A 634 -5.47 -4.87 -37.73
CA THR A 634 -6.42 -4.13 -38.57
C THR A 634 -7.48 -5.09 -39.09
N TYR A 635 -8.72 -4.67 -38.90
CA TYR A 635 -9.91 -5.39 -39.30
C TYR A 635 -10.75 -4.52 -40.24
N GLU A 636 -11.04 -5.02 -41.44
CA GLU A 636 -11.90 -4.35 -42.41
C GLU A 636 -13.21 -5.12 -42.62
N PHE A 637 -14.33 -4.43 -42.39
CA PHE A 637 -15.67 -4.96 -42.61
C PHE A 637 -16.04 -4.79 -44.08
N SER A 638 -16.80 -5.74 -44.65
CA SER A 638 -17.37 -5.56 -45.99
C SER A 638 -18.56 -4.60 -46.01
N GLU A 639 -19.17 -4.37 -44.85
CA GLU A 639 -20.37 -3.55 -44.66
C GLU A 639 -20.18 -2.71 -43.39
N PRO A 640 -20.62 -1.44 -43.33
CA PRO A 640 -20.54 -0.66 -42.10
C PRO A 640 -21.24 -1.36 -40.93
N LEU A 641 -20.55 -1.50 -39.80
CA LEU A 641 -21.08 -2.14 -38.59
C LEU A 641 -21.31 -1.09 -37.51
N SER A 642 -22.46 -1.15 -36.84
CA SER A 642 -22.72 -0.35 -35.64
C SER A 642 -22.03 -0.99 -34.43
N ILE A 643 -21.07 -0.28 -33.85
CA ILE A 643 -20.25 -0.78 -32.72
C ILE A 643 -20.34 0.23 -31.58
N GLY A 644 -20.53 -0.28 -30.37
CA GLY A 644 -20.39 0.48 -29.13
C GLY A 644 -19.41 -0.13 -28.13
N THR A 645 -19.12 -1.43 -28.23
CA THR A 645 -18.08 -2.10 -27.43
C THR A 645 -17.25 -3.01 -28.32
N ILE A 646 -15.93 -2.94 -28.15
CA ILE A 646 -14.95 -3.87 -28.73
C ILE A 646 -14.46 -4.75 -27.58
N ARG A 647 -14.73 -6.05 -27.65
CA ARG A 647 -14.26 -7.03 -26.68
C ARG A 647 -13.03 -7.73 -27.23
N ILE A 648 -11.98 -7.82 -26.42
CA ILE A 648 -10.75 -8.57 -26.71
C ILE A 648 -10.71 -9.73 -25.72
N VAL A 649 -10.68 -10.95 -26.24
CA VAL A 649 -10.64 -12.19 -25.46
C VAL A 649 -9.23 -12.76 -25.54
N GLY A 650 -8.60 -12.96 -24.39
CA GLY A 650 -7.29 -13.60 -24.26
C GLY A 650 -7.38 -15.13 -24.25
N GLU A 651 -6.27 -15.79 -23.98
CA GLU A 651 -6.20 -17.24 -23.83
C GLU A 651 -6.86 -17.67 -22.51
N LYS A 652 -7.68 -18.73 -22.53
CA LYS A 652 -8.44 -19.16 -21.35
C LYS A 652 -7.57 -19.76 -20.25
N ASP A 653 -6.46 -20.38 -20.62
CA ASP A 653 -5.49 -20.99 -19.71
C ASP A 653 -4.41 -20.01 -19.23
N ASN A 654 -4.43 -18.76 -19.70
CA ASN A 654 -3.60 -17.70 -19.12
C ASN A 654 -3.91 -17.59 -17.62
N ILE A 655 -2.87 -17.65 -16.79
CA ILE A 655 -2.96 -17.48 -15.33
C ILE A 655 -2.37 -16.15 -14.86
N TYR A 656 -1.87 -15.32 -15.78
CA TYR A 656 -1.17 -14.09 -15.48
C TYR A 656 -2.07 -12.87 -15.66
N ALA A 657 -1.97 -11.91 -14.75
CA ALA A 657 -2.45 -10.56 -15.00
C ALA A 657 -1.40 -9.80 -15.82
N LEU A 658 -1.78 -9.39 -17.03
CA LEU A 658 -0.92 -8.72 -17.99
C LEU A 658 -1.50 -7.35 -18.38
N ASN A 659 -0.63 -6.34 -18.49
CA ASN A 659 -1.00 -5.01 -18.94
C ASN A 659 -0.94 -4.91 -20.47
N TYR A 660 -2.03 -4.42 -21.06
CA TYR A 660 -2.21 -4.16 -22.47
C TYR A 660 -2.42 -2.67 -22.69
N SER A 661 -1.46 -2.02 -23.33
CA SER A 661 -1.55 -0.60 -23.71
C SER A 661 -2.19 -0.48 -25.08
N ILE A 662 -3.46 -0.06 -25.15
CA ILE A 662 -4.28 -0.14 -26.37
C ILE A 662 -4.69 1.25 -26.84
N GLN A 663 -4.57 1.48 -28.15
CA GLN A 663 -5.14 2.64 -28.83
C GLN A 663 -6.02 2.19 -29.98
N VAL A 664 -7.19 2.83 -30.13
CA VAL A 664 -8.19 2.45 -31.14
C VAL A 664 -8.24 3.46 -32.27
N TYR A 665 -8.18 2.98 -33.50
CA TYR A 665 -8.39 3.71 -34.73
C TYR A 665 -9.57 3.11 -35.50
N ALA A 666 -10.26 3.93 -36.29
CA ALA A 666 -11.39 3.44 -37.08
C ALA A 666 -11.59 4.23 -38.37
N ARG A 667 -12.22 3.56 -39.35
CA ARG A 667 -12.85 4.19 -40.52
C ARG A 667 -14.32 4.45 -40.20
N LYS A 668 -14.61 5.60 -39.61
CA LYS A 668 -15.97 6.00 -39.20
C LYS A 668 -16.79 6.63 -40.32
N ARG A 669 -18.11 6.60 -40.19
CA ARG A 669 -19.02 7.38 -41.04
C ARG A 669 -18.86 8.88 -40.75
N LYS A 670 -18.68 9.68 -41.81
CA LYS A 670 -18.64 11.14 -41.76
C LYS A 670 -20.06 11.69 -41.57
N SER A 671 -20.16 12.94 -41.13
CA SER A 671 -21.44 13.67 -41.11
C SER A 671 -22.10 13.80 -42.50
N THR A 672 -21.31 13.68 -43.57
CA THR A 672 -21.78 13.66 -44.96
C THR A 672 -22.44 12.32 -45.37
N GLY A 673 -22.37 11.29 -44.52
CA GLY A 673 -22.88 9.94 -44.79
C GLY A 673 -21.84 8.99 -45.42
N GLU A 674 -20.72 9.48 -45.93
CA GLU A 674 -19.63 8.66 -46.50
C GLU A 674 -18.70 8.09 -45.42
N MET A 675 -18.00 7.00 -45.71
CA MET A 675 -16.97 6.45 -44.81
C MET A 675 -15.63 7.18 -44.97
N ASN A 676 -14.86 7.29 -43.88
CA ASN A 676 -13.47 7.73 -43.96
C ASN A 676 -12.63 6.76 -44.80
N GLU A 677 -11.79 7.31 -45.67
CA GLU A 677 -10.84 6.51 -46.48
C GLU A 677 -9.69 5.96 -45.62
N LYS A 678 -9.23 6.75 -44.64
CA LYS A 678 -8.11 6.40 -43.76
C LYS A 678 -8.60 6.06 -42.35
N PHE A 679 -7.87 5.19 -41.68
CA PHE A 679 -8.02 4.98 -40.25
C PHE A 679 -7.66 6.27 -39.50
N THR A 680 -8.60 6.77 -38.71
CA THR A 680 -8.42 7.95 -37.86
C THR A 680 -8.54 7.54 -36.40
N ARG A 681 -7.76 8.18 -35.52
CA ARG A 681 -7.77 7.87 -34.09
C ARG A 681 -9.19 8.04 -33.52
N LEU A 682 -9.68 6.99 -32.88
CA LEU A 682 -10.98 6.94 -32.22
C LEU A 682 -10.82 7.14 -30.72
N LEU A 683 -9.92 6.38 -30.08
CA LEU A 683 -9.55 6.53 -28.68
C LEU A 683 -8.05 6.84 -28.57
N SER A 684 -7.68 7.59 -27.54
CA SER A 684 -6.28 7.76 -27.15
C SER A 684 -5.71 6.44 -26.62
N LYS A 685 -4.40 6.40 -26.39
CA LYS A 685 -3.76 5.24 -25.76
C LYS A 685 -4.23 5.16 -24.31
N ASP A 686 -4.61 3.98 -23.85
CA ASP A 686 -5.01 3.70 -22.48
C ASP A 686 -4.53 2.30 -22.06
N GLU A 687 -4.47 2.05 -20.75
CA GLU A 687 -3.98 0.79 -20.18
C GLU A 687 -5.15 -0.10 -19.73
N TYR A 688 -5.10 -1.37 -20.14
CA TYR A 688 -6.10 -2.38 -19.82
C TYR A 688 -5.42 -3.60 -19.19
N ALA A 689 -6.08 -4.25 -18.23
CA ALA A 689 -5.58 -5.49 -17.65
C ALA A 689 -6.25 -6.70 -18.32
N MET A 690 -5.46 -7.53 -18.99
CA MET A 690 -5.85 -8.89 -19.39
C MET A 690 -5.58 -9.80 -18.20
N SER A 691 -6.63 -10.21 -17.50
CA SER A 691 -6.48 -10.93 -16.23
C SER A 691 -7.49 -12.07 -16.09
N PRO A 692 -7.09 -13.21 -15.51
CA PRO A 692 -8.04 -14.26 -15.08
C PRO A 692 -9.13 -13.75 -14.15
N SER A 693 -8.87 -12.70 -13.37
CA SER A 693 -9.89 -12.07 -12.50
C SER A 693 -11.01 -11.36 -13.27
N SER A 694 -10.82 -11.09 -14.57
CA SER A 694 -11.86 -10.59 -15.49
C SER A 694 -12.25 -11.62 -16.55
N GLY A 695 -11.86 -12.89 -16.37
CA GLY A 695 -12.10 -13.96 -17.35
C GLY A 695 -11.19 -13.89 -18.58
N ASN A 696 -10.04 -13.22 -18.47
CA ASN A 696 -9.13 -12.90 -19.59
C ASN A 696 -9.87 -12.12 -20.69
N ILE A 697 -10.62 -11.09 -20.29
CA ILE A 697 -11.39 -10.24 -21.20
C ILE A 697 -11.08 -8.77 -20.94
N ILE A 698 -10.95 -8.01 -22.03
CA ILE A 698 -10.92 -6.55 -22.05
C ILE A 698 -12.11 -6.05 -22.86
N ASP A 699 -12.94 -5.19 -22.26
CA ASP A 699 -14.04 -4.51 -22.94
C ASP A 699 -13.70 -3.03 -23.14
N ILE A 700 -13.69 -2.57 -24.39
CA ILE A 700 -13.38 -1.19 -24.76
C ILE A 700 -14.65 -0.52 -25.29
N ASN A 701 -15.18 0.44 -24.53
CA ASN A 701 -16.33 1.23 -24.96
C ASN A 701 -15.92 2.31 -25.97
N VAL A 702 -16.70 2.44 -27.04
CA VAL A 702 -16.53 3.45 -28.10
C VAL A 702 -17.84 4.20 -28.34
N SER A 703 -17.76 5.42 -28.88
CA SER A 703 -18.98 6.17 -29.24
C SER A 703 -19.77 5.42 -30.31
N ALA A 704 -21.05 5.16 -30.01
CA ALA A 704 -22.02 4.49 -30.88
C ALA A 704 -22.09 5.10 -32.29
N GLN A 705 -21.45 4.46 -33.27
CA GLN A 705 -21.41 4.88 -34.69
C GLN A 705 -21.25 3.67 -35.61
N GLU A 706 -21.40 3.90 -36.92
CA GLU A 706 -21.07 2.90 -37.94
C GLU A 706 -19.59 3.02 -38.35
N PHE A 707 -18.92 1.88 -38.44
CA PHE A 707 -17.51 1.76 -38.80
C PHE A 707 -17.33 0.78 -39.96
N GLN A 708 -16.45 1.10 -40.91
CA GLN A 708 -16.04 0.22 -42.02
C GLN A 708 -14.80 -0.60 -41.66
N GLY A 709 -14.10 -0.24 -40.57
CA GLY A 709 -12.99 -1.02 -40.05
C GLY A 709 -12.52 -0.48 -38.71
N ILE A 710 -11.93 -1.37 -37.92
CA ILE A 710 -11.29 -1.10 -36.62
C ILE A 710 -9.82 -1.49 -36.71
N GLN A 711 -8.95 -0.65 -36.16
CA GLN A 711 -7.52 -0.93 -36.00
C GLN A 711 -7.15 -0.75 -34.53
N LEU A 712 -6.63 -1.81 -33.91
CA LEU A 712 -6.08 -1.79 -32.57
C LEU A 712 -4.57 -1.63 -32.67
N ARG A 713 -3.99 -0.72 -31.89
CA ARG A 713 -2.54 -0.62 -31.71
C ARG A 713 -2.22 -0.99 -30.27
N LEU A 714 -1.50 -2.09 -30.12
CA LEU A 714 -1.11 -2.69 -28.85
C LEU A 714 0.36 -2.34 -28.60
N TYR A 715 0.60 -1.32 -27.78
CA TYR A 715 1.94 -0.80 -27.49
C TYR A 715 2.66 -1.69 -26.49
N ARG A 716 3.96 -1.92 -26.68
CA ARG A 716 4.79 -2.63 -25.71
C ARG A 716 4.79 -1.87 -24.38
N THR A 717 4.59 -2.59 -23.29
CA THR A 717 4.75 -2.09 -21.92
C THR A 717 6.09 -2.55 -21.34
N ASP A 718 6.69 -1.72 -20.49
CA ASP A 718 7.99 -1.99 -19.86
C ASP A 718 7.86 -2.23 -18.34
N ASP A 719 6.65 -2.52 -17.86
CA ASP A 719 6.35 -2.81 -16.45
C ASP A 719 6.46 -4.31 -16.09
N ILE A 720 6.25 -4.64 -14.82
CA ILE A 720 6.35 -6.02 -14.28
C ILE A 720 5.26 -6.96 -14.81
N ALA A 721 4.11 -6.43 -15.21
CA ALA A 721 2.99 -7.15 -15.78
C ALA A 721 3.00 -7.08 -17.32
N ARG A 722 4.12 -6.74 -17.95
CA ARG A 722 4.23 -6.70 -19.41
C ARG A 722 4.03 -8.09 -20.03
N ALA A 723 3.36 -8.13 -21.17
CA ALA A 723 3.28 -9.33 -21.99
C ALA A 723 4.53 -9.49 -22.87
N THR A 724 5.13 -10.68 -22.89
CA THR A 724 6.24 -11.00 -23.81
C THR A 724 5.77 -10.97 -25.27
N HIS A 725 4.57 -11.47 -25.51
CA HIS A 725 3.80 -11.33 -26.73
C HIS A 725 2.37 -11.01 -26.35
N TYR A 726 1.71 -10.13 -27.10
CA TYR A 726 0.27 -9.98 -26.93
C TYR A 726 -0.45 -11.15 -27.57
N SER A 727 -1.29 -11.81 -26.78
CA SER A 727 -2.07 -12.97 -27.21
C SER A 727 -3.56 -12.66 -27.19
N ILE A 728 -4.23 -12.86 -28.32
CA ILE A 728 -5.65 -12.56 -28.51
C ILE A 728 -6.30 -13.76 -29.20
N SER A 729 -7.22 -14.41 -28.52
CA SER A 729 -7.99 -15.53 -29.05
C SER A 729 -9.14 -15.05 -29.93
N GLU A 730 -9.77 -13.92 -29.59
CA GLU A 730 -10.90 -13.40 -30.34
C GLU A 730 -11.07 -11.89 -30.13
N ILE A 731 -11.43 -11.16 -31.19
CA ILE A 731 -11.91 -9.79 -31.15
C ILE A 731 -13.39 -9.79 -31.53
N GLU A 732 -14.23 -9.30 -30.64
CA GLU A 732 -15.68 -9.32 -30.79
C GLU A 732 -16.24 -7.90 -30.81
N PHE A 733 -17.30 -7.70 -31.59
CA PHE A 733 -17.94 -6.40 -31.76
C PHE A 733 -19.39 -6.47 -31.30
N TYR A 734 -19.80 -5.49 -30.51
CA TYR A 734 -21.13 -5.44 -29.90
C TYR A 734 -21.81 -4.10 -30.13
N PRO A 735 -23.15 -4.07 -30.17
CA PRO A 735 -23.91 -2.82 -30.22
C PRO A 735 -23.69 -1.99 -28.94
N PRO A 736 -23.93 -0.67 -28.99
CA PRO A 736 -23.80 0.18 -27.81
C PRO A 736 -24.86 -0.13 -26.76
N SER A 737 -24.46 -0.05 -25.48
CA SER A 737 -25.43 0.13 -24.39
C SER A 737 -26.21 1.42 -24.65
N LEU A 738 -27.54 1.34 -24.56
CA LEU A 738 -28.43 2.47 -24.76
C LEU A 738 -28.32 3.52 -23.66
N THR A 739 -27.72 3.19 -22.52
CA THR A 739 -27.51 4.09 -21.37
C THR A 739 -26.13 4.74 -21.35
N PHE A 740 -25.15 4.21 -22.09
CA PHE A 740 -23.77 4.71 -22.07
C PHE A 740 -23.73 6.20 -22.43
N MET A 741 -23.14 7.02 -21.54
CA MET A 741 -23.05 8.47 -21.65
C MET A 741 -24.39 9.20 -21.81
N LYS A 742 -25.49 8.60 -21.34
CA LYS A 742 -26.82 9.24 -21.37
C LYS A 742 -27.07 10.15 -20.19
N SER A 743 -28.04 11.06 -20.39
CA SER A 743 -28.47 11.99 -19.36
C SER A 743 -29.25 11.28 -18.26
N ILE A 744 -28.84 11.52 -17.02
CA ILE A 744 -29.62 11.17 -15.82
C ILE A 744 -30.46 12.39 -15.46
N VAL A 745 -31.77 12.27 -15.61
CA VAL A 745 -32.72 13.40 -15.52
C VAL A 745 -33.34 13.55 -14.13
N ASP A 746 -33.21 12.54 -13.27
CA ASP A 746 -33.65 12.55 -11.87
C ASP A 746 -32.93 11.45 -11.07
N SER A 747 -32.58 11.74 -9.82
CA SER A 747 -32.01 10.74 -8.91
C SER A 747 -32.19 11.13 -7.44
N THR A 748 -32.05 10.16 -6.55
CA THR A 748 -31.81 10.43 -5.13
C THR A 748 -30.44 11.08 -4.92
N GLU A 749 -30.30 11.91 -3.89
CA GLU A 749 -29.01 12.48 -3.46
C GLU A 749 -27.98 11.36 -3.24
N HIS A 750 -26.72 11.65 -3.55
CA HIS A 750 -25.61 10.73 -3.36
C HIS A 750 -24.85 11.04 -2.07
N ASN A 751 -24.08 10.05 -1.63
CA ASN A 751 -23.10 10.20 -0.57
C ASN A 751 -21.73 10.62 -1.16
N ASP A 752 -21.05 11.56 -0.51
CA ASP A 752 -19.68 11.99 -0.84
C ASP A 752 -19.43 12.24 -2.35
N VAL A 753 -18.36 11.69 -2.93
CA VAL A 753 -17.98 11.81 -4.36
C VAL A 753 -18.70 10.81 -5.29
N TYR A 754 -19.54 9.90 -4.75
CA TYR A 754 -20.16 8.77 -5.46
C TYR A 754 -21.44 9.16 -6.19
N ASN A 755 -21.32 10.16 -7.07
CA ASN A 755 -22.45 10.77 -7.79
C ASN A 755 -23.11 9.85 -8.82
N VAL A 756 -24.34 10.20 -9.23
CA VAL A 756 -25.18 9.31 -10.05
C VAL A 756 -24.64 9.13 -11.47
N GLN A 757 -23.84 10.06 -12.01
CA GLN A 757 -23.29 9.97 -13.36
C GLN A 757 -22.39 8.74 -13.56
N LYS A 758 -21.92 8.16 -12.46
CA LYS A 758 -21.08 6.98 -12.40
C LYS A 758 -21.76 5.72 -12.95
N VAL A 759 -23.09 5.64 -12.94
CA VAL A 759 -23.81 4.43 -13.41
C VAL A 759 -23.98 4.35 -14.93
N VAL A 760 -23.47 5.32 -15.69
CA VAL A 760 -23.58 5.39 -17.16
C VAL A 760 -22.27 5.75 -17.83
N ASP A 761 -21.16 5.74 -17.09
CA ASP A 761 -19.84 6.11 -17.61
C ASP A 761 -19.10 4.95 -18.30
N GLY A 762 -19.68 3.74 -18.26
CA GLY A 762 -19.14 2.55 -18.90
C GLY A 762 -18.00 1.90 -18.11
N ASP A 763 -17.82 2.23 -16.83
CA ASP A 763 -16.81 1.62 -15.95
C ASP A 763 -17.46 0.74 -14.87
N PRO A 764 -17.68 -0.56 -15.12
CA PRO A 764 -18.23 -1.46 -14.12
C PRO A 764 -17.21 -1.91 -13.07
N THR A 765 -15.93 -1.51 -13.16
CA THR A 765 -14.80 -2.21 -12.52
C THR A 765 -14.53 -1.82 -11.05
N GLY A 766 -15.08 -0.70 -10.58
CA GLY A 766 -14.93 -0.25 -9.19
C GLY A 766 -14.09 0.98 -8.96
N THR A 767 -13.43 1.49 -9.99
CA THR A 767 -12.84 2.84 -9.97
C THR A 767 -13.89 3.95 -10.00
N SER A 768 -15.14 3.60 -10.30
CA SER A 768 -16.30 4.48 -10.45
C SER A 768 -17.55 3.78 -9.91
N TYR A 769 -18.29 4.40 -8.97
CA TYR A 769 -19.60 3.90 -8.54
C TYR A 769 -20.51 5.00 -7.97
N TYR A 770 -21.82 4.74 -7.97
CA TYR A 770 -22.84 5.55 -7.31
C TYR A 770 -23.18 4.98 -5.94
N GLU A 771 -23.29 5.87 -4.94
CA GLU A 771 -23.84 5.54 -3.61
C GLU A 771 -24.94 6.52 -3.24
N SER A 772 -26.14 6.02 -2.93
CA SER A 772 -27.22 6.88 -2.46
C SER A 772 -27.04 7.31 -1.00
N LYS A 773 -27.49 8.52 -0.68
CA LYS A 773 -27.50 9.05 0.70
C LYS A 773 -28.59 8.43 1.57
N SER A 774 -29.65 7.93 0.95
CA SER A 774 -30.77 7.29 1.63
C SER A 774 -31.41 6.19 0.77
N LEU A 775 -32.16 5.32 1.45
CA LEU A 775 -33.03 4.33 0.85
C LEU A 775 -34.50 4.67 1.20
N PRO A 776 -35.48 4.42 0.31
CA PRO A 776 -35.30 3.92 -1.05
C PRO A 776 -34.62 4.98 -1.95
N ALA A 777 -33.77 4.51 -2.87
CA ALA A 777 -33.12 5.35 -3.86
C ALA A 777 -33.79 5.19 -5.23
N HIS A 778 -33.76 6.21 -6.06
CA HIS A 778 -34.20 6.15 -7.46
C HIS A 778 -33.20 6.79 -8.42
N ILE A 779 -33.19 6.32 -9.66
CA ILE A 779 -32.38 6.83 -10.77
C ILE A 779 -33.26 6.83 -12.03
N VAL A 780 -33.26 7.91 -12.81
CA VAL A 780 -33.99 8.02 -14.08
C VAL A 780 -33.05 8.42 -15.21
N ILE A 781 -32.91 7.56 -16.21
CA ILE A 781 -32.05 7.74 -17.38
C ILE A 781 -32.92 8.05 -18.60
N ASP A 782 -32.62 9.14 -19.33
CA ASP A 782 -33.21 9.43 -20.65
C ASP A 782 -32.34 8.79 -21.74
N LEU A 783 -32.86 7.75 -22.39
CA LEU A 783 -32.21 7.07 -23.52
C LEU A 783 -32.10 7.99 -24.76
N GLY A 784 -32.81 9.12 -24.76
CA GLY A 784 -32.80 10.16 -25.79
C GLY A 784 -33.71 9.88 -26.98
N ASP A 785 -34.23 8.66 -27.09
CA ASP A 785 -35.20 8.24 -28.11
C ASP A 785 -36.04 7.07 -27.57
N LEU A 786 -37.07 6.66 -28.31
CA LEU A 786 -37.88 5.49 -27.99
C LEU A 786 -37.21 4.21 -28.48
N TYR A 787 -37.09 3.22 -27.60
CA TYR A 787 -36.54 1.89 -27.90
C TYR A 787 -37.44 0.79 -27.36
N LYS A 788 -37.28 -0.42 -27.88
CA LYS A 788 -37.82 -1.67 -27.33
C LYS A 788 -36.71 -2.40 -26.56
N LEU A 789 -36.70 -2.23 -25.24
CA LEU A 789 -35.70 -2.84 -24.36
C LEU A 789 -35.92 -4.35 -24.24
N GLN A 790 -34.82 -5.08 -24.40
CA GLN A 790 -34.75 -6.53 -24.28
C GLN A 790 -34.06 -6.97 -22.99
N LYS A 791 -33.03 -6.23 -22.55
CA LYS A 791 -32.26 -6.56 -21.35
C LYS A 791 -31.80 -5.31 -20.62
N VAL A 792 -31.72 -5.41 -19.30
CA VAL A 792 -31.01 -4.45 -18.43
C VAL A 792 -29.98 -5.22 -17.62
N VAL A 793 -28.76 -4.72 -17.56
CA VAL A 793 -27.66 -5.27 -16.78
C VAL A 793 -27.32 -4.29 -15.67
N LEU A 794 -27.31 -4.78 -14.43
CA LEU A 794 -26.95 -4.01 -13.26
C LEU A 794 -25.64 -4.56 -12.72
N SER A 795 -24.67 -3.68 -12.50
CA SER A 795 -23.35 -4.06 -11.98
C SER A 795 -23.04 -3.33 -10.68
N VAL A 796 -22.32 -4.03 -9.82
CA VAL A 796 -21.58 -3.51 -8.66
C VAL A 796 -20.10 -3.86 -8.96
N PRO A 797 -19.12 -3.11 -8.42
CA PRO A 797 -17.72 -3.42 -8.65
C PRO A 797 -17.36 -4.89 -8.37
N PRO A 798 -16.67 -5.61 -9.27
CA PRO A 798 -16.43 -7.06 -9.16
C PRO A 798 -15.28 -7.45 -8.24
N ALA A 799 -14.51 -6.50 -7.73
CA ALA A 799 -13.37 -6.80 -6.87
C ALA A 799 -13.81 -7.54 -5.58
N LEU A 800 -12.99 -8.47 -5.08
CA LEU A 800 -13.28 -9.23 -3.86
C LEU A 800 -13.38 -8.36 -2.60
N THR A 801 -12.87 -7.11 -2.64
CA THR A 801 -13.12 -6.09 -1.61
C THR A 801 -14.59 -5.68 -1.52
N TRP A 802 -15.36 -5.90 -2.60
CA TRP A 802 -16.80 -5.75 -2.66
C TRP A 802 -17.47 -7.09 -2.35
N GLY A 803 -17.66 -7.37 -1.05
CA GLY A 803 -18.35 -8.57 -0.57
C GLY A 803 -19.76 -8.75 -1.16
N ALA A 804 -20.26 -9.99 -1.16
CA ALA A 804 -21.58 -10.30 -1.69
C ALA A 804 -22.69 -9.52 -0.97
N ARG A 805 -23.70 -9.06 -1.72
CA ARG A 805 -24.81 -8.25 -1.20
C ARG A 805 -26.08 -8.44 -2.02
N THR A 806 -27.22 -8.33 -1.37
CA THR A 806 -28.54 -8.32 -2.00
C THR A 806 -29.10 -6.90 -2.01
N GLN A 807 -29.50 -6.43 -3.20
CA GLN A 807 -30.29 -5.21 -3.33
C GLN A 807 -31.70 -5.56 -3.84
N LYS A 808 -32.74 -4.95 -3.26
CA LYS A 808 -34.11 -5.09 -3.77
C LYS A 808 -34.39 -3.99 -4.78
N ILE A 809 -34.72 -4.37 -6.01
CA ILE A 809 -34.78 -3.46 -7.15
C ILE A 809 -36.10 -3.62 -7.90
N THR A 810 -36.73 -2.48 -8.23
CA THR A 810 -37.87 -2.37 -9.13
C THR A 810 -37.45 -1.62 -10.39
N LEU A 811 -37.81 -2.13 -11.57
CA LEU A 811 -37.59 -1.43 -12.84
C LEU A 811 -38.91 -0.85 -13.35
N LEU A 812 -38.85 0.39 -13.84
CA LEU A 812 -39.96 1.07 -14.47
C LEU A 812 -39.52 1.71 -15.81
N ALA A 813 -40.45 1.82 -16.75
CA ALA A 813 -40.23 2.52 -18.01
C ALA A 813 -41.34 3.54 -18.31
N SER A 814 -40.97 4.58 -19.04
CA SER A 814 -41.89 5.51 -19.70
C SER A 814 -41.54 5.62 -21.18
N ASP A 815 -42.55 5.54 -22.05
CA ASP A 815 -42.47 5.75 -23.50
C ASP A 815 -42.81 7.19 -23.91
N SER A 816 -42.88 8.11 -22.94
CA SER A 816 -43.25 9.51 -23.17
C SER A 816 -42.33 10.19 -24.19
N ALA A 817 -42.92 10.78 -25.23
CA ALA A 817 -42.20 11.63 -26.18
C ALA A 817 -41.91 13.05 -25.63
N LEU A 818 -42.52 13.43 -24.50
CA LEU A 818 -42.34 14.74 -23.87
C LEU A 818 -41.03 14.79 -23.07
N ALA A 819 -40.53 16.00 -22.82
CA ALA A 819 -39.42 16.21 -21.90
C ALA A 819 -39.79 15.73 -20.48
N TYR A 820 -38.80 15.22 -19.75
CA TYR A 820 -39.00 14.69 -18.41
C TYR A 820 -39.56 15.75 -17.45
N ASP A 821 -40.63 15.39 -16.74
CA ASP A 821 -41.20 16.15 -15.63
C ASP A 821 -41.56 15.16 -14.51
N ALA A 822 -40.91 15.29 -13.35
CA ALA A 822 -41.06 14.36 -12.23
C ALA A 822 -42.51 14.20 -11.73
N LYS A 823 -43.41 15.13 -12.05
CA LYS A 823 -44.83 15.08 -11.67
C LYS A 823 -45.75 14.62 -12.80
N LYS A 824 -45.29 14.62 -14.06
CA LYS A 824 -46.13 14.31 -15.24
C LYS A 824 -45.68 13.08 -16.02
N THR A 825 -44.41 12.70 -15.93
CA THR A 825 -43.91 11.50 -16.61
C THR A 825 -44.51 10.27 -15.92
N GLU A 826 -45.41 9.58 -16.61
CA GLU A 826 -46.01 8.34 -16.13
C GLU A 826 -45.05 7.16 -16.36
N PHE A 827 -44.85 6.36 -15.31
CA PHE A 827 -44.02 5.17 -15.36
C PHE A 827 -44.87 3.92 -15.16
N LYS A 828 -44.57 2.87 -15.93
CA LYS A 828 -45.12 1.52 -15.73
C LYS A 828 -44.06 0.64 -15.12
N VAL A 829 -44.44 -0.20 -14.15
CA VAL A 829 -43.54 -1.24 -13.62
C VAL A 829 -43.31 -2.26 -14.72
N ILE A 830 -42.04 -2.51 -15.04
CA ILE A 830 -41.60 -3.48 -16.06
C ILE A 830 -40.91 -4.68 -15.40
N LYS A 831 -40.44 -4.50 -14.16
CA LYS A 831 -40.01 -5.57 -13.28
C LYS A 831 -40.40 -5.21 -11.85
N GLU A 832 -41.18 -6.09 -11.22
CA GLU A 832 -41.58 -5.95 -9.82
C GLU A 832 -40.37 -5.96 -8.88
N GLU A 833 -40.56 -5.46 -7.65
CA GLU A 833 -39.51 -5.46 -6.62
C GLU A 833 -38.96 -6.88 -6.41
N THR A 834 -37.69 -7.06 -6.78
CA THR A 834 -37.03 -8.37 -6.76
C THR A 834 -35.70 -8.24 -6.01
N PRO A 835 -35.36 -9.17 -5.09
CA PRO A 835 -34.03 -9.23 -4.51
C PRO A 835 -33.03 -9.77 -5.54
N TYR A 836 -31.96 -9.02 -5.78
CA TYR A 836 -30.86 -9.40 -6.67
C TYR A 836 -29.58 -9.56 -5.87
N LEU A 837 -28.98 -10.75 -5.91
CA LEU A 837 -27.69 -11.04 -5.30
C LEU A 837 -26.58 -10.57 -6.24
N PHE A 838 -25.72 -9.69 -5.76
CA PHE A 838 -24.45 -9.33 -6.36
C PHE A 838 -23.37 -10.12 -5.63
N ASP A 839 -22.73 -11.04 -6.34
CA ASP A 839 -21.62 -11.85 -5.84
C ASP A 839 -20.34 -11.56 -6.65
N PRO A 840 -19.22 -11.14 -6.01
CA PRO A 840 -17.98 -10.84 -6.72
C PRO A 840 -17.43 -12.05 -7.48
N THR A 841 -17.68 -13.29 -7.01
CA THR A 841 -17.21 -14.51 -7.68
C THR A 841 -17.90 -14.75 -9.03
N THR A 842 -19.11 -14.20 -9.21
CA THR A 842 -19.85 -14.19 -10.47
C THR A 842 -19.83 -12.82 -11.15
N GLY A 843 -18.91 -11.93 -10.76
CA GLY A 843 -18.69 -10.62 -11.39
C GLY A 843 -19.60 -9.48 -10.91
N ASN A 844 -20.25 -9.63 -9.74
CA ASN A 844 -21.13 -8.65 -9.11
C ASN A 844 -22.14 -8.04 -10.10
N ARG A 845 -22.90 -8.90 -10.77
CA ARG A 845 -23.79 -8.49 -11.86
C ARG A 845 -25.09 -9.25 -11.87
N ASN A 846 -26.16 -8.56 -12.27
CA ASN A 846 -27.46 -9.14 -12.55
C ASN A 846 -27.94 -8.79 -13.96
N ILE A 847 -28.34 -9.79 -14.73
CA ILE A 847 -28.94 -9.65 -16.07
C ILE A 847 -30.44 -9.82 -15.93
N ILE A 848 -31.20 -8.80 -16.34
CA ILE A 848 -32.66 -8.76 -16.23
C ILE A 848 -33.24 -8.78 -17.65
N ASP A 849 -33.90 -9.88 -18.01
CA ASP A 849 -34.61 -10.02 -19.27
C ASP A 849 -35.93 -9.23 -19.27
N LEU A 850 -36.24 -8.62 -20.42
CA LEU A 850 -37.41 -7.80 -20.70
C LEU A 850 -38.03 -8.21 -22.04
N ASP A 851 -39.36 -8.19 -22.14
CA ASP A 851 -40.09 -8.64 -23.33
C ASP A 851 -40.30 -7.52 -24.37
N GLY A 852 -39.21 -6.88 -24.82
CA GLY A 852 -39.28 -5.82 -25.86
C GLY A 852 -40.04 -4.56 -25.43
N THR A 853 -39.84 -4.12 -24.18
CA THR A 853 -40.61 -3.05 -23.55
C THR A 853 -40.30 -1.68 -24.14
N ALA A 854 -41.34 -0.94 -24.56
CA ALA A 854 -41.20 0.43 -25.06
C ALA A 854 -40.71 1.38 -23.94
N CYS A 855 -39.58 2.03 -24.17
CA CYS A 855 -38.92 2.87 -23.18
C CYS A 855 -38.11 3.99 -23.82
N ARG A 856 -38.30 5.20 -23.32
CA ARG A 856 -37.37 6.32 -23.45
C ARG A 856 -36.76 6.69 -22.09
N TYR A 857 -37.57 6.72 -21.02
CA TYR A 857 -37.08 6.97 -19.67
C TYR A 857 -37.06 5.66 -18.89
N LEU A 858 -35.86 5.17 -18.56
CA LEU A 858 -35.65 4.01 -17.70
C LEU A 858 -35.51 4.49 -16.25
N LYS A 859 -36.32 3.95 -15.34
CA LYS A 859 -36.26 4.26 -13.92
C LYS A 859 -35.95 3.02 -13.09
N LEU A 860 -34.97 3.14 -12.22
CA LEU A 860 -34.67 2.17 -11.16
C LEU A 860 -35.15 2.70 -9.82
N VAL A 861 -35.69 1.82 -8.97
CA VAL A 861 -35.93 2.08 -7.55
C VAL A 861 -35.27 0.96 -6.75
N ILE A 862 -34.40 1.31 -5.80
CA ILE A 862 -33.66 0.38 -4.95
C ILE A 862 -34.13 0.61 -3.51
N SER A 863 -34.82 -0.37 -2.93
CA SER A 863 -35.50 -0.20 -1.63
C SER A 863 -34.68 -0.69 -0.43
N SER A 864 -33.70 -1.56 -0.66
CA SER A 864 -32.77 -2.04 0.38
C SER A 864 -31.44 -2.47 -0.23
N ASN A 865 -30.38 -2.40 0.57
CA ASN A 865 -29.05 -2.97 0.35
C ASN A 865 -28.61 -3.60 1.67
N ASP A 866 -28.24 -4.88 1.67
CA ASP A 866 -27.82 -5.61 2.88
C ASP A 866 -26.30 -5.63 3.09
N ALA A 867 -25.53 -4.89 2.28
CA ALA A 867 -24.08 -4.79 2.42
C ALA A 867 -23.68 -4.40 3.85
N SER A 868 -22.71 -5.13 4.40
CA SER A 868 -22.14 -4.87 5.73
C SER A 868 -21.62 -3.43 5.81
N GLY A 869 -22.14 -2.62 6.74
CA GLY A 869 -21.74 -1.21 6.89
C GLY A 869 -22.88 -0.19 6.76
N ASN A 870 -24.13 -0.62 6.59
CA ASN A 870 -25.32 0.24 6.44
C ASN A 870 -25.23 1.19 5.22
N TYR A 871 -24.66 0.71 4.11
CA TYR A 871 -24.56 1.48 2.87
C TYR A 871 -25.94 1.74 2.24
N GLY A 872 -26.05 2.87 1.52
CA GLY A 872 -27.21 3.16 0.66
C GLY A 872 -27.26 2.25 -0.57
N ALA A 873 -28.03 2.62 -1.59
CA ALA A 873 -28.02 1.91 -2.86
C ALA A 873 -26.67 2.09 -3.57
N GLN A 874 -26.09 1.01 -4.07
CA GLN A 874 -24.79 1.01 -4.74
C GLN A 874 -24.87 0.34 -6.12
N LEU A 875 -24.35 1.01 -7.15
CA LEU A 875 -24.20 0.47 -8.51
C LEU A 875 -22.96 1.09 -9.18
N SER A 876 -22.18 0.29 -9.91
CA SER A 876 -21.12 0.80 -10.79
C SER A 876 -21.62 1.09 -12.20
N GLU A 877 -22.60 0.36 -12.71
CA GLU A 877 -23.08 0.54 -14.08
C GLU A 877 -24.53 0.04 -14.23
N ILE A 878 -25.32 0.75 -15.03
CA ILE A 878 -26.64 0.36 -15.53
C ILE A 878 -26.56 0.34 -17.04
N SER A 879 -26.54 -0.85 -17.65
CA SER A 879 -26.53 -1.00 -19.12
C SER A 879 -27.89 -1.47 -19.63
N ALA A 880 -28.38 -0.91 -20.73
CA ALA A 880 -29.64 -1.33 -21.35
C ALA A 880 -29.44 -1.69 -22.82
N TYR A 881 -30.08 -2.77 -23.26
CA TYR A 881 -29.94 -3.29 -24.62
C TYR A 881 -31.31 -3.50 -25.25
N GLY A 882 -31.43 -3.18 -26.52
CA GLY A 882 -32.68 -3.25 -27.27
C GLY A 882 -32.53 -2.75 -28.70
N ALA A 883 -33.65 -2.70 -29.41
CA ALA A 883 -33.72 -2.18 -30.77
C ALA A 883 -34.59 -0.92 -30.82
N LYS A 884 -34.36 -0.08 -31.82
CA LYS A 884 -35.19 1.10 -32.08
C LYS A 884 -36.58 0.71 -32.62
#